data_AF-A0AAD3R8B7-F1
#
_entry.id   AF-A0AAD3R8B7-F1
#
_cell.length_a   1.000
_cell.length_b   1.000
_cell.length_c   1.000
_cell.angle_alpha   90.00
_cell.angle_beta   90.00
_cell.angle_gamma   90.00
#
_symmetry.space_group_name_H-M   'P 1'
#
loop_
_entity.id
_entity.type
_entity.pdbx_description
1 polymer ?
#
loop_
_entity_poly.entity_id
_entity_poly.type
_entity_poly.pdbx_seq_one_letter_code
_entity_poly.pdbx_strand_id
1 'polypeptide(L)'
;MVTSEKIKTGETMLRVLGCCEWYALPEGPVDAVSGKNVTFKTLINPKEEFNAIAWFVNNGSGLMRIVTVSKEWETIVSEGYLGRVKVNHTNGFLTLGSLAAEDSGDYYVNIFTAKGVKTGETKLQVLEPVSDVTIRANVSEIVEVNSTVALTCSAKGSFLKFSWTNGATPIVATNTRLTIKEEDTSSMLTIHGSLASDLVGPIYCIARNHLEVEKSAPFNLTVIFPPPAPVLTTQPSVTPGKARWSVTFENPDPCALKGSSAQLWCSFNYPDGETVHKTVWFRGEVKNGSWRRTELSSLPSYQNRVKYLGDQKHNCSLEIHDLRDSDIGYYYFRFDTNTYGWRSKGSVYLSVTGLTARVQPDSVIEGQTVTLTCDTSCKLSRPTPVVWFRNGQPVAKPSKFQASAEDAGNYTCAVEGQESVQSNTVFLDVHYAPVNVSVAVSLTGSLVEGSSVNLTCSSTANPAADRYSWYRRTASSTLLQVGSGQVLSLPSVELSHAGLYLCQAKNPLGENNSTEVLLEVDVSETSLAPTDLPAGDEDDGELRTSSHVTTSSHTTMSPYTTQSSHAMASSHTTMSPYTTTSLQPTTTQRDTDTRLDNQDLLDTQRAWFDKLHVELMEMRQSFERSLRQMESRTHSLLWSMSRRLERMTEALDRNSAPSHHKTFVSLRHLLPSSVSAVTPSSQPPGSRSMNLHNKAQRTRRGRKGSRS
;
A
#
# COMPACT_ATOMS: atom_id res chain seq x y z
N MET A 1 -16.72 -24.51 26.74
CA MET A 1 -16.16 -24.62 25.38
C MET A 1 -16.39 -26.00 24.74
N VAL A 2 -17.47 -26.73 25.05
CA VAL A 2 -17.82 -27.97 24.31
C VAL A 2 -19.34 -28.04 24.15
N THR A 3 -19.90 -27.20 23.28
CA THR A 3 -21.31 -27.35 22.83
C THR A 3 -21.57 -26.81 21.42
N SER A 4 -20.61 -26.16 20.74
CA SER A 4 -20.80 -25.69 19.35
C SER A 4 -20.30 -26.66 18.28
N GLU A 5 -19.51 -27.68 18.61
CA GLU A 5 -18.96 -28.61 17.61
C GLU A 5 -19.93 -29.71 17.16
N LYS A 6 -20.96 -30.05 17.96
CA LYS A 6 -21.90 -31.12 17.59
C LYS A 6 -23.02 -30.71 16.63
N ILE A 7 -23.28 -29.40 16.46
CA ILE A 7 -24.28 -28.89 15.52
C ILE A 7 -23.68 -28.76 14.11
N LYS A 8 -22.38 -28.43 13.99
CA LYS A 8 -21.68 -28.37 12.68
C LYS A 8 -21.57 -29.72 11.97
N THR A 9 -21.49 -30.82 12.72
CA THR A 9 -21.45 -32.19 12.15
C THR A 9 -22.80 -32.69 11.62
N GLY A 10 -23.93 -32.11 12.05
CA GLY A 10 -25.26 -32.46 11.54
C GLY A 10 -25.55 -31.86 10.15
N GLU A 11 -25.10 -30.63 9.91
CA GLU A 11 -25.24 -29.96 8.60
C GLU A 11 -24.25 -30.48 7.56
N THR A 12 -23.12 -31.05 7.97
CA THR A 12 -22.20 -31.72 7.03
C THR A 12 -22.68 -33.11 6.60
N MET A 13 -23.56 -33.77 7.38
CA MET A 13 -24.06 -35.11 7.05
C MET A 13 -25.23 -35.11 6.06
N LEU A 14 -25.90 -33.97 5.86
CA LEU A 14 -26.89 -33.78 4.78
C LEU A 14 -26.28 -33.43 3.41
N ARG A 15 -24.94 -33.42 3.28
CA ARG A 15 -24.25 -33.17 2.00
C ARG A 15 -24.03 -34.43 1.14
N VAL A 16 -24.47 -35.61 1.61
CA VAL A 16 -24.26 -36.90 0.93
C VAL A 16 -25.51 -37.39 0.17
N LEU A 17 -26.63 -36.68 0.25
CA LEU A 17 -27.84 -36.98 -0.51
C LEU A 17 -28.17 -35.79 -1.41
N GLY A 18 -27.74 -35.86 -2.67
CA GLY A 18 -27.80 -34.77 -3.67
C GLY A 18 -29.15 -34.04 -3.76
N CYS A 19 -29.29 -32.95 -3.00
CA CYS A 19 -30.42 -32.03 -3.02
C CYS A 19 -29.95 -30.57 -2.97
N CYS A 20 -28.91 -30.19 -3.71
CA CYS A 20 -28.45 -28.80 -3.76
C CYS A 20 -28.24 -28.34 -5.20
N GLU A 21 -29.33 -28.07 -5.92
CA GLU A 21 -29.31 -27.49 -7.27
C GLU A 21 -29.92 -26.08 -7.34
N TRP A 22 -30.04 -25.36 -6.21
CA TRP A 22 -30.87 -24.14 -6.15
C TRP A 22 -30.26 -22.90 -5.46
N TYR A 23 -28.99 -22.86 -5.06
CA TYR A 23 -28.42 -21.66 -4.43
C TYR A 23 -27.62 -20.83 -5.43
N ALA A 24 -28.23 -19.76 -5.95
CA ALA A 24 -27.55 -18.83 -6.87
C ALA A 24 -26.63 -17.82 -6.18
N LEU A 25 -26.56 -17.79 -4.84
CA LEU A 25 -25.71 -16.91 -4.03
C LEU A 25 -25.00 -17.67 -2.90
N PRO A 26 -23.83 -17.21 -2.44
CA PRO A 26 -23.12 -17.79 -1.30
C PRO A 26 -23.86 -17.54 0.03
N GLU A 27 -23.55 -18.35 1.05
CA GLU A 27 -24.05 -18.14 2.42
C GLU A 27 -23.54 -16.81 3.00
N GLY A 28 -24.46 -16.00 3.53
CA GLY A 28 -24.17 -14.69 4.14
C GLY A 28 -23.98 -14.77 5.68
N PRO A 29 -23.82 -13.61 6.36
CA PRO A 29 -23.88 -12.26 5.81
C PRO A 29 -22.61 -11.85 5.04
N VAL A 30 -22.80 -11.01 4.03
CA VAL A 30 -21.73 -10.28 3.34
C VAL A 30 -21.56 -8.96 4.09
N ASP A 31 -20.40 -8.78 4.72
CA ASP A 31 -20.06 -7.52 5.36
C ASP A 31 -19.53 -6.54 4.30
N ALA A 32 -19.97 -5.29 4.36
CA ALA A 32 -19.45 -4.21 3.51
C ALA A 32 -19.32 -2.91 4.31
N VAL A 33 -18.48 -1.99 3.84
CA VAL A 33 -18.22 -0.73 4.54
C VAL A 33 -19.09 0.39 3.96
N SER A 34 -19.66 1.21 4.83
CA SER A 34 -20.37 2.43 4.46
C SER A 34 -19.51 3.34 3.56
N GLY A 35 -20.10 3.89 2.50
CA GLY A 35 -19.44 4.74 1.50
C GLY A 35 -18.64 3.97 0.43
N LYS A 36 -18.43 2.66 0.56
CA LYS A 36 -17.75 1.81 -0.44
C LYS A 36 -18.74 1.04 -1.31
N ASN A 37 -18.21 0.22 -2.21
CA ASN A 37 -19.00 -0.64 -3.09
C ASN A 37 -18.92 -2.10 -2.63
N VAL A 38 -20.03 -2.83 -2.70
CA VAL A 38 -20.09 -4.29 -2.52
C VAL A 38 -20.44 -4.95 -3.84
N THR A 39 -19.91 -6.14 -4.09
CA THR A 39 -20.30 -6.96 -5.25
C THR A 39 -20.83 -8.31 -4.80
N PHE A 40 -22.10 -8.56 -5.07
CA PHE A 40 -22.72 -9.85 -4.90
C PHE A 40 -22.38 -10.75 -6.08
N LYS A 41 -21.66 -11.83 -5.81
CA LYS A 41 -21.24 -12.80 -6.80
C LYS A 41 -22.26 -13.94 -6.87
N THR A 42 -22.84 -14.13 -8.05
CA THR A 42 -23.72 -15.26 -8.31
C THR A 42 -22.89 -16.55 -8.45
N LEU A 43 -23.50 -17.69 -8.16
CA LEU A 43 -22.90 -19.02 -8.29
C LEU A 43 -23.27 -19.72 -9.61
N ILE A 44 -23.62 -18.95 -10.65
CA ILE A 44 -23.98 -19.51 -11.96
C ILE A 44 -22.74 -20.13 -12.61
N ASN A 45 -22.90 -21.27 -13.27
CA ASN A 45 -21.84 -21.86 -14.07
C ASN A 45 -21.47 -20.89 -15.21
N PRO A 46 -20.19 -20.52 -15.40
CA PRO A 46 -19.77 -19.61 -16.47
C PRO A 46 -20.15 -20.06 -17.89
N LYS A 47 -20.44 -21.36 -18.10
CA LYS A 47 -20.89 -21.93 -19.37
C LYS A 47 -22.41 -21.87 -19.58
N GLU A 48 -23.16 -21.44 -18.58
CA GLU A 48 -24.63 -21.40 -18.61
C GLU A 48 -25.09 -19.97 -18.86
N GLU A 49 -25.73 -19.74 -19.99
CA GLU A 49 -26.28 -18.42 -20.32
C GLU A 49 -27.65 -18.20 -19.66
N PHE A 50 -27.92 -16.96 -19.26
CA PHE A 50 -29.22 -16.52 -18.77
C PHE A 50 -29.90 -15.56 -19.76
N ASN A 51 -31.23 -15.58 -19.79
CA ASN A 51 -32.05 -14.72 -20.64
C ASN A 51 -32.37 -13.41 -19.90
N ALA A 52 -32.63 -13.51 -18.59
CA ALA A 52 -32.87 -12.37 -17.72
C ALA A 52 -32.40 -12.64 -16.29
N ILE A 53 -32.08 -11.57 -15.55
CA ILE A 53 -31.75 -11.59 -14.12
C ILE A 53 -32.43 -10.42 -13.42
N ALA A 54 -33.01 -10.68 -12.25
CA ALA A 54 -33.67 -9.68 -11.43
C ALA A 54 -33.16 -9.75 -9.98
N TRP A 55 -32.74 -8.60 -9.46
CA TRP A 55 -32.27 -8.43 -8.09
C TRP A 55 -33.29 -7.68 -7.25
N PHE A 56 -33.43 -8.08 -5.99
CA PHE A 56 -34.37 -7.52 -5.03
C PHE A 56 -33.71 -7.35 -3.66
N VAL A 57 -34.25 -6.46 -2.84
CA VAL A 57 -33.92 -6.32 -1.42
C VAL A 57 -35.21 -6.36 -0.58
N ASN A 58 -35.10 -6.94 0.60
CA ASN A 58 -36.08 -6.84 1.66
C ASN A 58 -35.46 -6.08 2.84
N ASN A 59 -35.92 -4.86 3.07
CA ASN A 59 -35.50 -4.01 4.19
C ASN A 59 -36.52 -4.00 5.34
N GLY A 60 -37.43 -4.99 5.39
CA GLY A 60 -38.49 -5.10 6.38
C GLY A 60 -39.83 -4.45 5.97
N SER A 61 -39.85 -3.59 4.94
CA SER A 61 -41.09 -2.99 4.40
C SER A 61 -41.74 -3.79 3.26
N GLY A 62 -41.06 -4.82 2.76
CA GLY A 62 -41.49 -5.65 1.64
C GLY A 62 -40.36 -5.90 0.65
N LEU A 63 -40.61 -6.76 -0.34
CA LEU A 63 -39.65 -7.09 -1.39
C LEU A 63 -39.63 -5.97 -2.45
N MET A 64 -38.52 -5.24 -2.55
CA MET A 64 -38.30 -4.16 -3.50
C MET A 64 -37.36 -4.59 -4.60
N ARG A 65 -37.71 -4.31 -5.87
CA ARG A 65 -36.83 -4.58 -7.01
C ARG A 65 -35.69 -3.56 -7.05
N ILE A 66 -34.45 -4.02 -7.25
CA ILE A 66 -33.26 -3.18 -7.42
C ILE A 66 -33.02 -2.95 -8.92
N VAL A 67 -32.85 -4.04 -9.67
CA VAL A 67 -32.51 -4.00 -11.10
C VAL A 67 -32.97 -5.27 -11.81
N THR A 68 -33.45 -5.13 -13.04
CA THR A 68 -33.69 -6.22 -13.98
C THR A 68 -32.87 -6.01 -15.24
N VAL A 69 -32.13 -7.04 -15.65
CA VAL A 69 -31.37 -7.07 -16.89
C VAL A 69 -31.93 -8.19 -17.76
N SER A 70 -32.18 -7.92 -19.04
CA SER A 70 -32.55 -8.92 -20.04
C SER A 70 -31.63 -8.79 -21.26
N LYS A 71 -31.49 -9.87 -22.04
CA LYS A 71 -30.85 -9.83 -23.36
C LYS A 71 -31.72 -9.13 -24.42
N GLU A 72 -33.03 -9.08 -24.20
CA GLU A 72 -34.03 -8.63 -25.19
C GLU A 72 -34.53 -7.20 -24.93
N TRP A 73 -34.27 -6.65 -23.74
CA TRP A 73 -34.79 -5.35 -23.28
C TRP A 73 -33.70 -4.54 -22.59
N GLU A 74 -33.90 -3.22 -22.49
CA GLU A 74 -33.00 -2.35 -21.73
C GLU A 74 -32.98 -2.70 -20.24
N THR A 75 -31.85 -2.40 -19.58
CA THR A 75 -31.70 -2.61 -18.13
C THR A 75 -32.59 -1.66 -17.35
N ILE A 76 -33.45 -2.21 -16.51
CA ILE A 76 -34.42 -1.44 -15.71
C ILE A 76 -33.89 -1.35 -14.28
N VAL A 77 -33.51 -0.15 -13.84
CA VAL A 77 -33.06 0.13 -12.47
C VAL A 77 -34.15 0.90 -11.73
N SER A 78 -34.45 0.52 -10.49
CA SER A 78 -35.41 1.24 -9.66
C SER A 78 -34.86 2.59 -9.19
N GLU A 79 -35.74 3.59 -9.03
CA GLU A 79 -35.38 5.00 -8.80
C GLU A 79 -34.37 5.20 -7.65
N GLY A 80 -34.56 4.53 -6.51
CA GLY A 80 -33.65 4.62 -5.36
C GLY A 80 -32.24 4.07 -5.58
N TYR A 81 -32.00 3.38 -6.70
CA TYR A 81 -30.71 2.74 -7.04
C TYR A 81 -30.06 3.30 -8.31
N LEU A 82 -30.67 4.31 -8.94
CA LEU A 82 -30.13 4.97 -10.13
C LEU A 82 -28.72 5.51 -9.86
N GLY A 83 -27.78 5.22 -10.77
CA GLY A 83 -26.38 5.64 -10.68
C GLY A 83 -25.52 4.90 -9.65
N ARG A 84 -26.11 4.08 -8.77
CA ARG A 84 -25.40 3.33 -7.71
C ARG A 84 -25.22 1.84 -8.04
N VAL A 85 -25.95 1.32 -9.02
CA VAL A 85 -25.96 -0.12 -9.35
C VAL A 85 -25.32 -0.41 -10.70
N LYS A 86 -24.50 -1.46 -10.75
CA LYS A 86 -23.96 -2.04 -11.99
C LYS A 86 -24.17 -3.55 -11.97
N VAL A 87 -24.65 -4.12 -13.08
CA VAL A 87 -24.80 -5.57 -13.23
C VAL A 87 -23.91 -6.04 -14.37
N ASN A 88 -23.16 -7.11 -14.14
CA ASN A 88 -22.39 -7.74 -15.19
C ASN A 88 -23.31 -8.64 -16.03
N HIS A 89 -23.43 -8.34 -17.33
CA HIS A 89 -24.33 -9.04 -18.26
C HIS A 89 -23.90 -10.49 -18.58
N THR A 90 -22.69 -10.90 -18.23
CA THR A 90 -22.16 -12.24 -18.51
C THR A 90 -22.38 -13.20 -17.34
N ASN A 91 -22.23 -12.75 -16.10
CA ASN A 91 -22.34 -13.60 -14.91
C ASN A 91 -23.43 -13.15 -13.92
N GLY A 92 -24.09 -12.02 -14.15
CA GLY A 92 -25.16 -11.53 -13.29
C GLY A 92 -24.71 -10.93 -11.96
N PHE A 93 -23.40 -10.66 -11.78
CA PHE A 93 -22.88 -10.05 -10.56
C PHE A 93 -23.45 -8.64 -10.38
N LEU A 94 -23.97 -8.36 -9.18
CA LEU A 94 -24.51 -7.05 -8.82
C LEU A 94 -23.47 -6.30 -8.00
N THR A 95 -23.02 -5.15 -8.50
CA THR A 95 -22.24 -4.17 -7.73
C THR A 95 -23.16 -3.05 -7.29
N LEU A 96 -23.27 -2.84 -5.98
CA LEU A 96 -23.96 -1.72 -5.35
C LEU A 96 -22.90 -0.78 -4.75
N GLY A 97 -22.95 0.49 -5.12
CA GLY A 97 -21.98 1.50 -4.72
C GLY A 97 -22.55 2.59 -3.82
N SER A 98 -21.65 3.33 -3.16
CA SER A 98 -21.99 4.34 -2.16
C SER A 98 -22.97 3.81 -1.11
N LEU A 99 -22.57 2.71 -0.47
CA LEU A 99 -23.39 2.03 0.52
C LEU A 99 -23.72 2.93 1.71
N ALA A 100 -24.97 2.87 2.17
CA ALA A 100 -25.41 3.52 3.40
C ALA A 100 -25.92 2.47 4.40
N ALA A 101 -26.09 2.86 5.67
CA ALA A 101 -26.50 1.92 6.72
C ALA A 101 -27.86 1.26 6.40
N GLU A 102 -28.76 2.03 5.78
CA GLU A 102 -30.08 1.59 5.30
C GLU A 102 -30.05 0.57 4.16
N ASP A 103 -28.90 0.39 3.48
CA ASP A 103 -28.77 -0.63 2.44
C ASP A 103 -28.61 -2.04 3.04
N SER A 104 -28.43 -2.15 4.37
CA SER A 104 -28.42 -3.44 5.08
C SER A 104 -29.79 -4.14 4.97
N GLY A 105 -29.79 -5.44 4.67
CA GLY A 105 -31.02 -6.19 4.47
C GLY A 105 -30.80 -7.53 3.79
N ASP A 106 -31.90 -8.21 3.47
CA ASP A 106 -31.87 -9.50 2.79
C ASP A 106 -32.01 -9.28 1.28
N TYR A 107 -31.02 -9.71 0.51
CA TYR A 107 -30.93 -9.55 -0.93
C TYR A 107 -31.29 -10.85 -1.62
N TYR A 108 -32.12 -10.74 -2.66
CA TYR A 108 -32.62 -11.86 -3.44
C TYR A 108 -32.25 -11.70 -4.91
N VAL A 109 -31.97 -12.81 -5.57
CA VAL A 109 -31.77 -12.84 -7.02
C VAL A 109 -32.62 -13.93 -7.64
N ASN A 110 -33.25 -13.61 -8.78
CA ASN A 110 -33.94 -14.55 -9.64
C ASN A 110 -33.26 -14.53 -11.01
N ILE A 111 -32.83 -15.69 -11.47
CA ILE A 111 -32.05 -15.88 -12.70
C ILE A 111 -32.84 -16.79 -13.63
N PHE A 112 -33.24 -16.26 -14.78
CA PHE A 112 -34.04 -16.96 -15.76
C PHE A 112 -33.13 -17.56 -16.82
N THR A 113 -33.03 -18.89 -16.84
CA THR A 113 -32.23 -19.65 -17.82
C THR A 113 -33.16 -20.49 -18.70
N ALA A 114 -32.64 -21.02 -19.81
CA ALA A 114 -33.39 -21.96 -20.64
C ALA A 114 -33.80 -23.25 -19.90
N LYS A 115 -33.12 -23.60 -18.80
CA LYS A 115 -33.40 -24.79 -17.98
C LYS A 115 -34.38 -24.54 -16.82
N GLY A 116 -34.77 -23.28 -16.59
CA GLY A 116 -35.63 -22.89 -15.48
C GLY A 116 -35.10 -21.69 -14.70
N VAL A 117 -35.72 -21.42 -13.55
CA VAL A 117 -35.39 -20.28 -12.68
C VAL A 117 -34.49 -20.74 -11.53
N LYS A 118 -33.35 -20.06 -11.37
CA LYS A 118 -32.47 -20.22 -10.19
C LYS A 118 -32.67 -19.03 -9.26
N THR A 119 -32.76 -19.28 -7.97
CA THR A 119 -32.94 -18.24 -6.95
C THR A 119 -31.76 -18.22 -5.99
N GLY A 120 -31.51 -17.09 -5.34
CA GLY A 120 -30.48 -16.98 -4.31
C GLY A 120 -30.86 -15.91 -3.30
N GLU A 121 -30.44 -16.11 -2.06
CA GLU A 121 -30.65 -15.19 -0.95
C GLU A 121 -29.33 -14.99 -0.21
N THR A 122 -29.03 -13.75 0.17
CA THR A 122 -27.91 -13.43 1.05
C THR A 122 -28.23 -12.18 1.86
N LYS A 123 -27.67 -12.07 3.06
CA LYS A 123 -27.79 -10.87 3.88
C LYS A 123 -26.62 -9.92 3.64
N LEU A 124 -26.88 -8.62 3.50
CA LEU A 124 -25.86 -7.57 3.53
C LEU A 124 -25.87 -6.90 4.89
N GLN A 125 -24.69 -6.77 5.51
CA GLN A 125 -24.50 -5.98 6.71
C GLN A 125 -23.53 -4.83 6.42
N VAL A 126 -24.04 -3.60 6.41
CA VAL A 126 -23.22 -2.41 6.20
C VAL A 126 -22.64 -1.98 7.54
N LEU A 127 -21.33 -2.02 7.63
CA LEU A 127 -20.54 -1.67 8.82
C LEU A 127 -20.09 -0.21 8.74
N GLU A 128 -20.05 0.45 9.90
CA GLU A 128 -19.41 1.75 10.03
C GLU A 128 -17.87 1.58 9.86
N PRO A 129 -17.22 2.40 9.01
CA PRO A 129 -15.79 2.31 8.77
C PRO A 129 -14.98 2.54 10.05
N VAL A 130 -13.82 1.91 10.12
CA VAL A 130 -12.89 2.21 11.21
C VAL A 130 -12.31 3.61 10.97
N SER A 131 -12.37 4.47 11.98
CA SER A 131 -11.82 5.84 11.90
C SER A 131 -11.53 6.43 13.28
N ASP A 132 -10.86 7.58 13.31
CA ASP A 132 -10.56 8.37 14.54
C ASP A 132 -9.78 7.58 15.61
N VAL A 133 -8.87 6.68 15.19
CA VAL A 133 -8.05 5.88 16.11
C VAL A 133 -7.05 6.78 16.85
N THR A 134 -7.32 7.03 18.13
CA THR A 134 -6.58 8.00 18.94
C THR A 134 -6.14 7.38 20.26
N ILE A 135 -4.95 7.77 20.73
CA ILE A 135 -4.42 7.35 22.04
C ILE A 135 -4.44 8.56 22.98
N ARG A 136 -4.93 8.35 24.20
CA ARG A 136 -4.86 9.31 25.30
C ARG A 136 -4.21 8.66 26.51
N ALA A 137 -3.31 9.37 27.18
CA ALA A 137 -2.74 8.93 28.45
C ALA A 137 -3.46 9.58 29.63
N ASN A 138 -3.50 8.88 30.77
CA ASN A 138 -3.96 9.45 32.04
C ASN A 138 -2.97 10.46 32.65
N VAL A 139 -1.71 10.44 32.22
CA VAL A 139 -0.62 11.33 32.65
C VAL A 139 0.13 11.87 31.44
N SER A 140 0.52 13.14 31.48
CA SER A 140 1.28 13.81 30.41
C SER A 140 2.79 13.63 30.53
N GLU A 141 3.28 13.34 31.73
CA GLU A 141 4.69 13.21 32.08
C GLU A 141 4.85 12.08 33.09
N ILE A 142 5.90 11.26 32.96
CA ILE A 142 6.11 10.08 33.82
C ILE A 142 7.48 10.14 34.48
N VAL A 143 7.53 9.67 35.73
CA VAL A 143 8.76 9.50 36.50
C VAL A 143 9.04 8.00 36.55
N GLU A 144 10.24 7.62 36.08
CA GLU A 144 10.66 6.23 36.01
C GLU A 144 10.51 5.52 37.38
N VAL A 145 10.08 4.26 37.37
CA VAL A 145 9.89 3.37 38.54
C VAL A 145 8.64 3.62 39.39
N ASN A 146 8.12 4.85 39.49
CA ASN A 146 6.99 5.18 40.40
C ASN A 146 5.64 5.48 39.72
N SER A 147 5.59 5.59 38.39
CA SER A 147 4.36 5.92 37.67
C SER A 147 3.65 4.68 37.12
N THR A 148 2.34 4.56 37.40
CA THR A 148 1.43 3.67 36.66
C THR A 148 0.80 4.46 35.52
N VAL A 149 1.03 4.01 34.29
CA VAL A 149 0.52 4.67 33.08
C VAL A 149 -0.66 3.88 32.54
N ALA A 150 -1.75 4.58 32.23
CA ALA A 150 -2.90 4.01 31.52
C ALA A 150 -3.07 4.74 30.18
N LEU A 151 -2.95 4.00 29.09
CA LEU A 151 -3.16 4.48 27.73
C LEU A 151 -4.51 3.97 27.25
N THR A 152 -5.41 4.89 26.92
CA THR A 152 -6.72 4.59 26.36
C THR A 152 -6.68 4.84 24.87
N CYS A 153 -6.98 3.80 24.09
CA CYS A 153 -7.23 3.88 22.67
C CYS A 153 -8.73 3.96 22.42
N SER A 154 -9.17 4.94 21.65
CA SER A 154 -10.56 5.11 21.20
C SER A 154 -10.62 5.12 19.68
N ALA A 155 -11.64 4.49 19.12
CA ALA A 155 -11.90 4.49 17.68
C ALA A 155 -13.41 4.47 17.39
N LYS A 156 -13.81 4.91 16.20
CA LYS A 156 -15.16 4.75 15.65
C LYS A 156 -15.21 3.55 14.72
N GLY A 157 -16.38 2.93 14.59
CA GLY A 157 -16.60 1.77 13.73
C GLY A 157 -17.39 0.65 14.41
N SER A 158 -17.86 -0.31 13.60
CA SER A 158 -18.67 -1.44 14.08
C SER A 158 -17.81 -2.69 14.42
N PHE A 159 -18.13 -3.37 15.52
CA PHE A 159 -17.47 -4.63 15.96
C PHE A 159 -15.95 -4.54 16.07
N LEU A 160 -15.47 -3.47 16.71
CA LEU A 160 -14.05 -3.18 16.83
C LEU A 160 -13.33 -4.20 17.72
N LYS A 161 -12.11 -4.55 17.32
CA LYS A 161 -11.10 -5.22 18.14
C LYS A 161 -9.84 -4.38 18.15
N PHE A 162 -9.11 -4.42 19.25
CA PHE A 162 -7.94 -3.59 19.43
C PHE A 162 -6.68 -4.45 19.53
N SER A 163 -5.54 -3.83 19.24
CA SER A 163 -4.22 -4.38 19.51
C SER A 163 -3.22 -3.25 19.69
N TRP A 164 -2.19 -3.51 20.50
CA TRP A 164 -1.19 -2.51 20.87
C TRP A 164 0.17 -2.93 20.35
N THR A 165 0.96 -1.97 19.90
CA THR A 165 2.33 -2.19 19.42
C THR A 165 3.27 -1.11 19.94
N ASN A 166 4.51 -1.49 20.25
CA ASN A 166 5.61 -0.57 20.50
C ASN A 166 6.54 -0.59 19.28
N GLY A 167 6.52 0.46 18.45
CA GLY A 167 7.18 0.44 17.15
C GLY A 167 6.59 -0.65 16.23
N ALA A 168 7.31 -1.75 16.07
CA ALA A 168 6.89 -2.92 15.29
C ALA A 168 6.56 -4.16 16.13
N THR A 169 6.81 -4.12 17.45
CA THR A 169 6.61 -5.28 18.33
C THR A 169 5.21 -5.29 18.94
N PRO A 170 4.46 -6.41 18.88
CA PRO A 170 3.16 -6.53 19.56
C PRO A 170 3.31 -6.49 21.08
N ILE A 171 2.46 -5.70 21.74
CA ILE A 171 2.34 -5.68 23.21
C ILE A 171 1.26 -6.68 23.59
N VAL A 172 1.65 -7.74 24.28
CA VAL A 172 0.75 -8.78 24.79
C VAL A 172 0.80 -8.79 26.32
N ALA A 173 -0.36 -8.80 26.97
CA ALA A 173 -0.49 -8.91 28.42
C ALA A 173 0.02 -10.28 28.89
N THR A 174 1.31 -10.36 29.21
CA THR A 174 2.04 -11.62 29.49
C THR A 174 2.54 -11.72 30.93
N ASN A 175 2.44 -10.63 31.71
CA ASN A 175 2.98 -10.53 33.07
C ASN A 175 2.06 -9.68 33.97
N THR A 176 2.31 -9.67 35.27
CA THR A 176 1.53 -8.89 36.26
C THR A 176 1.70 -7.37 36.14
N ARG A 177 2.64 -6.88 35.32
CA ARG A 177 2.88 -5.44 35.09
C ARG A 177 2.04 -4.85 33.97
N LEU A 178 1.71 -5.62 32.92
CA LEU A 178 0.98 -5.14 31.75
C LEU A 178 -0.43 -5.73 31.72
N THR A 179 -1.45 -4.87 31.76
CA THR A 179 -2.85 -5.30 31.62
C THR A 179 -3.52 -4.59 30.46
N ILE A 180 -4.35 -5.33 29.72
CA ILE A 180 -5.15 -4.79 28.62
C ILE A 180 -6.61 -5.08 28.95
N LYS A 181 -7.45 -4.04 28.91
CA LYS A 181 -8.91 -4.15 29.01
C LYS A 181 -9.53 -3.68 27.70
N GLU A 182 -10.50 -4.43 27.18
CA GLU A 182 -11.22 -4.08 25.96
C GLU A 182 -12.69 -3.80 26.28
N GLU A 183 -13.22 -2.76 25.64
CA GLU A 183 -14.62 -2.34 25.63
C GLU A 183 -15.10 -2.28 24.16
N ASP A 184 -16.39 -2.05 23.93
CA ASP A 184 -16.99 -2.11 22.59
C ASP A 184 -16.38 -1.12 21.58
N THR A 185 -15.88 0.04 22.06
CA THR A 185 -15.29 1.11 21.24
C THR A 185 -13.93 1.59 21.73
N SER A 186 -13.37 0.95 22.76
CA SER A 186 -12.12 1.39 23.37
C SER A 186 -11.27 0.23 23.87
N SER A 187 -9.97 0.46 24.00
CA SER A 187 -9.04 -0.46 24.68
C SER A 187 -8.13 0.32 25.59
N MET A 188 -7.82 -0.22 26.76
CA MET A 188 -6.95 0.41 27.75
C MET A 188 -5.76 -0.48 28.07
N LEU A 189 -4.55 0.01 27.75
CA LEU A 189 -3.28 -0.59 28.13
C LEU A 189 -2.76 0.07 29.41
N THR A 190 -2.60 -0.71 30.47
CA THR A 190 -2.04 -0.25 31.75
C THR A 190 -0.67 -0.86 31.99
N ILE A 191 0.30 0.00 32.32
CA ILE A 191 1.69 -0.35 32.63
C ILE A 191 1.94 0.02 34.10
N HIS A 192 2.10 -0.99 34.96
CA HIS A 192 2.42 -0.80 36.38
C HIS A 192 3.95 -0.74 36.58
N GLY A 193 4.44 0.31 37.25
CA GLY A 193 5.88 0.50 37.52
C GLY A 193 6.68 0.71 36.24
N SER A 194 6.37 1.79 35.52
CA SER A 194 6.87 2.05 34.17
C SER A 194 8.39 2.26 34.15
N LEU A 195 9.10 1.49 33.32
CA LEU A 195 10.54 1.63 33.06
C LEU A 195 10.77 2.43 31.77
N ALA A 196 11.91 3.11 31.63
CA ALA A 196 12.26 3.80 30.38
C ALA A 196 12.30 2.83 29.18
N SER A 197 12.57 1.54 29.43
CA SER A 197 12.54 0.47 28.41
C SER A 197 11.14 0.11 27.91
N ASP A 198 10.09 0.32 28.71
CA ASP A 198 8.72 -0.09 28.36
C ASP A 198 8.12 0.80 27.24
N LEU A 199 8.76 1.94 26.94
CA LEU A 199 8.31 2.97 26.00
C LEU A 199 9.37 3.29 24.92
N VAL A 200 10.26 2.34 24.60
CA VAL A 200 11.28 2.49 23.55
C VAL A 200 10.63 2.38 22.17
N GLY A 201 10.07 3.50 21.73
CA GLY A 201 9.39 3.63 20.44
C GLY A 201 8.02 4.30 20.57
N PRO A 202 7.48 4.86 19.48
CA PRO A 202 6.11 5.35 19.48
C PRO A 202 5.16 4.18 19.73
N ILE A 203 4.25 4.35 20.69
CA ILE A 203 3.17 3.39 20.92
C ILE A 203 2.11 3.65 19.87
N TYR A 204 1.63 2.55 19.27
CA TYR A 204 0.49 2.58 18.38
C TYR A 204 -0.61 1.66 18.89
N CYS A 205 -1.83 2.12 18.65
CA CYS A 205 -3.03 1.32 18.78
C CYS A 205 -3.57 1.04 17.39
N ILE A 206 -3.98 -0.20 17.17
CA ILE A 206 -4.58 -0.65 15.92
C ILE A 206 -6.00 -1.09 16.25
N ALA A 207 -6.97 -0.38 15.68
CA ALA A 207 -8.38 -0.76 15.72
C ALA A 207 -8.72 -1.49 14.42
N ARG A 208 -9.47 -2.59 14.52
CA ARG A 208 -9.86 -3.40 13.37
C ARG A 208 -11.28 -3.91 13.50
N ASN A 209 -12.01 -3.91 12.39
CA ASN A 209 -13.25 -4.69 12.25
C ASN A 209 -12.99 -5.87 11.30
N HIS A 210 -14.04 -6.54 10.81
CA HIS A 210 -13.87 -7.69 9.91
C HIS A 210 -13.34 -7.33 8.50
N LEU A 211 -13.32 -6.05 8.13
CA LEU A 211 -13.01 -5.57 6.78
C LEU A 211 -11.87 -4.55 6.71
N GLU A 212 -11.71 -3.74 7.75
CA GLU A 212 -10.83 -2.58 7.79
C GLU A 212 -9.97 -2.57 9.05
N VAL A 213 -8.79 -1.99 8.89
CA VAL A 213 -7.78 -1.85 9.93
C VAL A 213 -7.24 -0.44 9.85
N GLU A 214 -7.23 0.27 10.97
CA GLU A 214 -6.63 1.58 11.06
C GLU A 214 -5.69 1.66 12.26
N LYS A 215 -4.60 2.41 12.08
CA LYS A 215 -3.51 2.56 13.04
C LYS A 215 -3.46 4.01 13.51
N SER A 216 -3.36 4.21 14.82
CA SER A 216 -3.25 5.55 15.41
C SER A 216 -2.01 6.29 14.93
N ALA A 217 -2.03 7.63 15.07
CA ALA A 217 -0.81 8.43 15.06
C ALA A 217 0.19 7.92 16.13
N PRO A 218 1.51 8.12 15.94
CA PRO A 218 2.52 7.73 16.91
C PRO A 218 2.31 8.47 18.24
N PHE A 219 2.12 7.72 19.33
CA PHE A 219 2.01 8.29 20.67
C PHE A 219 3.36 8.20 21.39
N ASN A 220 3.90 9.36 21.78
CA ASN A 220 5.16 9.48 22.51
C ASN A 220 4.88 10.01 23.92
N LEU A 221 5.46 9.37 24.93
CA LEU A 221 5.37 9.80 26.32
C LEU A 221 6.73 10.37 26.76
N THR A 222 6.73 11.57 27.33
CA THR A 222 7.95 12.19 27.85
C THR A 222 8.30 11.57 29.19
N VAL A 223 9.42 10.84 29.22
CA VAL A 223 9.99 10.31 30.47
C VAL A 223 10.83 11.41 31.12
N ILE A 224 10.36 11.91 32.25
CA ILE A 224 11.16 12.78 33.10
C ILE A 224 12.00 11.87 33.97
N PHE A 225 13.27 11.77 33.60
CA PHE A 225 14.27 11.24 34.52
C PHE A 225 14.35 12.21 35.69
N PRO A 226 14.25 11.74 36.95
CA PRO A 226 14.65 12.58 38.06
C PRO A 226 16.07 13.10 37.77
N PRO A 227 16.36 14.38 38.06
CA PRO A 227 17.69 14.93 37.78
C PRO A 227 18.73 13.98 38.36
N PRO A 228 19.85 13.70 37.64
CA PRO A 228 20.98 13.07 38.30
C PRO A 228 21.24 13.92 39.53
N ALA A 229 21.18 13.29 40.71
CA ALA A 229 21.46 14.00 41.95
C ALA A 229 22.75 14.78 41.72
N PRO A 230 22.82 16.09 42.05
CA PRO A 230 24.03 16.85 41.85
C PRO A 230 25.14 16.06 42.52
N VAL A 231 26.10 15.60 41.71
CA VAL A 231 27.35 15.07 42.23
C VAL A 231 28.03 16.29 42.82
N LEU A 232 27.73 16.56 44.08
CA LEU A 232 28.61 17.32 44.93
C LEU A 232 29.97 16.66 44.77
N THR A 233 30.88 17.38 44.11
CA THR A 233 32.33 17.17 44.24
C THR A 233 32.73 17.55 45.66
N THR A 234 32.14 16.90 46.65
CA THR A 234 32.82 16.65 47.90
C THR A 234 33.60 15.39 47.64
N GLN A 235 34.93 15.48 47.69
CA GLN A 235 35.78 14.34 48.01
C GLN A 235 35.01 13.44 48.97
N PRO A 236 34.83 12.14 48.67
CA PRO A 236 34.17 11.27 49.62
C PRO A 236 35.01 11.33 50.89
N SER A 237 34.44 11.89 51.95
CA SER A 237 34.83 11.52 53.29
C SER A 237 34.56 10.02 53.37
N VAL A 238 35.60 9.23 53.13
CA VAL A 238 35.63 7.80 53.34
C VAL A 238 35.41 7.60 54.82
N THR A 239 34.14 7.47 55.20
CA THR A 239 33.79 6.72 56.39
C THR A 239 34.32 5.31 56.16
N PRO A 240 35.12 4.72 57.07
CA PRO A 240 35.74 3.42 56.87
C PRO A 240 34.68 2.31 57.00
N GLY A 241 33.85 2.18 55.96
CA GLY A 241 33.02 1.02 55.68
C GLY A 241 33.79 0.10 54.74
N LYS A 242 34.02 -1.15 55.15
CA LYS A 242 34.75 -2.18 54.39
C LYS A 242 34.34 -2.20 52.91
N ALA A 243 35.30 -1.96 52.01
CA ALA A 243 35.09 -2.06 50.57
C ALA A 243 34.51 -3.44 50.21
N ARG A 244 33.45 -3.45 49.38
CA ARG A 244 32.69 -4.65 49.03
C ARG A 244 32.92 -4.97 47.55
N TRP A 245 33.04 -6.27 47.25
CA TRP A 245 33.18 -6.78 45.89
C TRP A 245 32.07 -6.27 44.96
N SER A 246 32.46 -5.56 43.89
CA SER A 246 31.51 -5.03 42.90
C SER A 246 32.15 -4.87 41.52
N VAL A 247 31.29 -4.87 40.50
CA VAL A 247 31.59 -4.41 39.13
C VAL A 247 30.44 -3.51 38.73
N THR A 248 30.76 -2.34 38.21
CA THR A 248 29.82 -1.30 37.79
C THR A 248 30.10 -0.98 36.33
N PHE A 249 29.06 -1.03 35.49
CA PHE A 249 29.13 -0.51 34.13
C PHE A 249 28.60 0.92 34.14
N GLU A 250 29.44 1.88 33.74
CA GLU A 250 29.14 3.32 33.83
C GLU A 250 28.29 3.79 32.64
N ASN A 251 28.36 3.08 31.52
CA ASN A 251 27.49 3.23 30.35
C ASN A 251 26.87 1.87 29.98
N PRO A 252 25.74 1.46 30.57
CA PRO A 252 25.21 0.10 30.40
C PRO A 252 24.65 -0.18 29.00
N ASP A 253 24.28 0.83 28.22
CA ASP A 253 23.67 0.68 26.88
C ASP A 253 24.35 1.58 25.83
N PRO A 254 25.65 1.39 25.54
CA PRO A 254 26.35 2.21 24.56
C PRO A 254 25.81 1.94 23.16
N CYS A 255 25.68 3.02 22.38
CA CYS A 255 25.26 2.98 20.98
C CYS A 255 26.36 3.64 20.13
N ALA A 256 26.85 2.92 19.13
CA ALA A 256 27.92 3.40 18.27
C ALA A 256 27.66 3.06 16.79
N LEU A 257 28.33 3.79 15.91
CA LEU A 257 28.20 3.61 14.47
C LEU A 257 28.97 2.36 13.99
N LYS A 258 28.39 1.65 13.03
CA LYS A 258 29.05 0.54 12.34
C LYS A 258 30.36 1.02 11.69
N GLY A 259 31.45 0.30 11.88
CA GLY A 259 32.79 0.67 11.40
C GLY A 259 33.55 1.63 12.32
N SER A 260 32.91 2.24 13.32
CA SER A 260 33.60 3.07 14.31
C SER A 260 34.10 2.24 15.50
N SER A 261 34.41 2.90 16.63
CA SER A 261 34.82 2.25 17.88
C SER A 261 33.85 2.57 19.01
N ALA A 262 33.60 1.61 19.90
CA ALA A 262 32.82 1.80 21.11
C ALA A 262 33.66 1.49 22.34
N GLN A 263 33.46 2.29 23.40
CA GLN A 263 34.04 2.05 24.71
C GLN A 263 32.95 1.57 25.67
N LEU A 264 33.23 0.46 26.35
CA LEU A 264 32.44 -0.09 27.44
C LEU A 264 33.12 0.35 28.75
N TRP A 265 32.59 1.37 29.39
CA TRP A 265 33.12 1.94 30.62
C TRP A 265 32.73 1.08 31.82
N CYS A 266 33.74 0.72 32.59
CA CYS A 266 33.62 -0.26 33.64
C CYS A 266 34.56 0.10 34.78
N SER A 267 34.04 0.03 36.00
CA SER A 267 34.84 0.07 37.23
C SER A 267 34.54 -1.12 38.13
N PHE A 268 35.51 -1.51 38.96
CA PHE A 268 35.36 -2.64 39.88
C PHE A 268 36.06 -2.37 41.22
N ASN A 269 35.56 -3.01 42.27
CA ASN A 269 36.02 -2.79 43.63
C ASN A 269 36.15 -4.10 44.41
N TYR A 270 37.05 -4.13 45.40
CA TYR A 270 37.36 -5.27 46.25
C TYR A 270 37.90 -4.81 47.63
N PRO A 271 37.86 -5.65 48.67
CA PRO A 271 38.37 -5.32 50.00
C PRO A 271 39.88 -5.02 50.04
N ASP A 272 40.32 -4.23 51.02
CA ASP A 272 41.74 -3.91 51.23
C ASP A 272 42.57 -5.19 51.49
N GLY A 273 43.79 -5.23 50.92
CA GLY A 273 44.71 -6.38 51.04
C GLY A 273 44.61 -7.40 49.89
N GLU A 274 43.67 -7.20 48.96
CA GLU A 274 43.56 -8.00 47.74
C GLU A 274 44.44 -7.46 46.61
N THR A 275 44.97 -8.36 45.78
CA THR A 275 45.71 -8.03 44.55
C THR A 275 45.10 -8.75 43.36
N VAL A 276 44.70 -8.00 42.35
CA VAL A 276 44.15 -8.53 41.10
C VAL A 276 45.27 -9.09 40.25
N HIS A 277 45.11 -10.31 39.75
CA HIS A 277 46.09 -10.92 38.84
C HIS A 277 45.49 -11.32 37.50
N LYS A 278 44.15 -11.32 37.38
CA LYS A 278 43.46 -11.65 36.12
C LYS A 278 42.20 -10.82 35.94
N THR A 279 42.00 -10.31 34.74
CA THR A 279 40.77 -9.64 34.30
C THR A 279 40.33 -10.22 32.97
N VAL A 280 39.02 -10.38 32.78
CA VAL A 280 38.47 -11.07 31.60
C VAL A 280 37.13 -10.46 31.22
N TRP A 281 37.00 -10.16 29.92
CA TRP A 281 35.73 -9.81 29.29
C TRP A 281 35.12 -11.01 28.57
N PHE A 282 33.80 -11.17 28.71
CA PHE A 282 33.03 -12.23 28.08
C PHE A 282 31.90 -11.68 27.24
N ARG A 283 31.62 -12.36 26.13
CA ARG A 283 30.47 -12.14 25.28
C ARG A 283 29.37 -13.15 25.62
N GLY A 284 28.16 -12.66 25.86
CA GLY A 284 26.97 -13.47 26.05
C GLY A 284 26.31 -13.82 24.71
N GLU A 285 26.08 -15.10 24.48
CA GLU A 285 25.39 -15.61 23.29
C GLU A 285 24.46 -16.76 23.69
N VAL A 286 23.33 -16.90 22.99
CA VAL A 286 22.49 -18.09 23.10
C VAL A 286 22.98 -19.12 22.08
N LYS A 287 23.44 -20.29 22.57
CA LYS A 287 23.84 -21.42 21.71
C LYS A 287 23.02 -22.63 22.09
N ASN A 288 22.38 -23.25 21.09
CA ASN A 288 21.52 -24.42 21.26
C ASN A 288 20.45 -24.23 22.36
N GLY A 289 19.85 -23.04 22.44
CA GLY A 289 18.85 -22.69 23.46
C GLY A 289 19.41 -22.46 24.87
N SER A 290 20.73 -22.53 25.07
CA SER A 290 21.39 -22.28 26.36
C SER A 290 22.25 -21.01 26.32
N TRP A 291 22.18 -20.21 27.38
CA TRP A 291 22.99 -19.01 27.53
C TRP A 291 24.44 -19.37 27.84
N ARG A 292 25.36 -18.91 26.99
CA ARG A 292 26.80 -19.14 27.16
C ARG A 292 27.57 -17.84 27.17
N ARG A 293 28.56 -17.77 28.06
CA ARG A 293 29.56 -16.69 28.09
C ARG A 293 30.84 -17.22 27.49
N THR A 294 31.29 -16.62 26.40
CA THR A 294 32.54 -16.98 25.72
C THR A 294 33.54 -15.85 25.93
N GLU A 295 34.78 -16.17 26.29
CA GLU A 295 35.82 -15.18 26.52
C GLU A 295 36.15 -14.42 25.23
N LEU A 296 36.23 -13.09 25.27
CA LEU A 296 36.45 -12.28 24.06
C LEU A 296 37.79 -12.62 23.39
N SER A 297 38.85 -12.84 24.18
CA SER A 297 40.19 -13.18 23.68
C SER A 297 40.23 -14.51 22.91
N SER A 298 39.28 -15.41 23.19
CA SER A 298 39.17 -16.73 22.55
C SER A 298 38.41 -16.69 21.22
N LEU A 299 37.76 -15.58 20.88
CA LEU A 299 36.96 -15.44 19.67
C LEU A 299 37.81 -14.84 18.54
N PRO A 300 38.05 -15.56 17.43
CA PRO A 300 38.86 -15.06 16.31
C PRO A 300 38.31 -13.76 15.72
N SER A 301 36.99 -13.56 15.75
CA SER A 301 36.33 -12.35 15.25
C SER A 301 36.72 -11.08 16.00
N TYR A 302 37.24 -11.18 17.24
CA TYR A 302 37.65 -10.04 18.07
C TYR A 302 39.17 -9.84 18.11
N GLN A 303 39.93 -10.73 17.48
CA GLN A 303 41.38 -10.63 17.40
C GLN A 303 41.78 -9.32 16.70
N ASN A 304 42.69 -8.56 17.31
CA ASN A 304 43.16 -7.25 16.86
C ASN A 304 42.10 -6.13 16.81
N ARG A 305 40.86 -6.38 17.25
CA ARG A 305 39.79 -5.36 17.30
C ARG A 305 39.46 -4.89 18.72
N VAL A 306 40.00 -5.55 19.74
CA VAL A 306 39.68 -5.26 21.13
C VAL A 306 40.91 -4.76 21.87
N LYS A 307 40.75 -3.67 22.62
CA LYS A 307 41.78 -3.07 23.46
C LYS A 307 41.27 -2.95 24.89
N TYR A 308 41.96 -3.58 25.82
CA TYR A 308 41.69 -3.39 27.25
C TYR A 308 42.24 -2.04 27.71
N LEU A 309 41.39 -1.20 28.27
CA LEU A 309 41.73 0.14 28.76
C LEU A 309 41.86 0.20 30.29
N GLY A 310 41.56 -0.90 30.98
CA GLY A 310 41.61 -0.97 32.43
C GLY A 310 43.03 -0.98 33.01
N ASP A 311 43.12 -0.73 34.32
CA ASP A 311 44.38 -0.58 35.05
C ASP A 311 44.70 -1.79 35.96
N GLN A 312 43.86 -2.83 35.92
CA GLN A 312 43.90 -3.99 36.83
C GLN A 312 43.79 -3.63 38.31
N LYS A 313 43.27 -2.44 38.64
CA LYS A 313 42.97 -2.01 40.01
C LYS A 313 41.50 -1.71 40.14
N HIS A 314 41.03 -0.62 39.55
CA HIS A 314 39.64 -0.17 39.68
C HIS A 314 38.97 0.12 38.35
N ASN A 315 39.72 0.21 37.25
CA ASN A 315 39.20 0.43 35.91
C ASN A 315 39.23 -0.88 35.11
N CYS A 316 38.10 -1.26 34.54
CA CYS A 316 37.91 -2.44 33.70
C CYS A 316 37.46 -2.12 32.28
N SER A 317 37.55 -0.86 31.85
CA SER A 317 37.00 -0.41 30.57
C SER A 317 37.60 -1.14 29.36
N LEU A 318 36.78 -1.31 28.33
CA LEU A 318 37.11 -2.03 27.09
C LEU A 318 36.79 -1.16 25.88
N GLU A 319 37.65 -1.18 24.86
CA GLU A 319 37.38 -0.57 23.56
C GLU A 319 37.30 -1.64 22.48
N ILE A 320 36.29 -1.54 21.61
CA ILE A 320 36.08 -2.43 20.46
C ILE A 320 36.10 -1.55 19.20
N HIS A 321 37.01 -1.84 18.29
CA HIS A 321 37.22 -1.17 17.00
C HIS A 321 36.53 -1.92 15.85
N ASP A 322 36.32 -1.22 14.73
CA ASP A 322 35.68 -1.76 13.52
C ASP A 322 34.39 -2.52 13.87
N LEU A 323 33.44 -1.77 14.44
CA LEU A 323 32.19 -2.33 14.93
C LEU A 323 31.35 -2.93 13.81
N ARG A 324 30.82 -4.13 14.05
CA ARG A 324 30.01 -4.89 13.10
C ARG A 324 28.63 -5.18 13.70
N ASP A 325 27.66 -5.53 12.86
CA ASP A 325 26.34 -6.00 13.34
C ASP A 325 26.49 -7.24 14.22
N SER A 326 27.50 -8.06 13.92
CA SER A 326 27.87 -9.20 14.74
C SER A 326 28.42 -8.83 16.10
N ASP A 327 28.74 -7.58 16.42
CA ASP A 327 29.24 -7.18 17.74
C ASP A 327 28.11 -6.75 18.69
N ILE A 328 26.87 -6.69 18.20
CA ILE A 328 25.68 -6.41 19.02
C ILE A 328 25.49 -7.51 20.06
N GLY A 329 25.21 -7.11 21.30
CA GLY A 329 24.84 -8.05 22.36
C GLY A 329 25.39 -7.70 23.73
N TYR A 330 25.32 -8.69 24.62
CA TYR A 330 25.66 -8.54 26.04
C TYR A 330 27.11 -8.86 26.31
N TYR A 331 27.78 -8.00 27.08
CA TYR A 331 29.15 -8.17 27.52
C TYR A 331 29.22 -8.18 29.05
N TYR A 332 30.10 -9.02 29.59
CA TYR A 332 30.27 -9.25 31.01
C TYR A 332 31.73 -9.13 31.40
N PHE A 333 32.00 -8.75 32.63
CA PHE A 333 33.34 -8.61 33.16
C PHE A 333 33.57 -9.52 34.37
N ARG A 334 34.79 -10.01 34.51
CA ARG A 334 35.27 -10.77 35.67
C ARG A 334 36.68 -10.31 36.03
N PHE A 335 36.96 -10.28 37.32
CA PHE A 335 38.33 -10.19 37.82
C PHE A 335 38.56 -11.28 38.87
N ASP A 336 39.81 -11.75 38.96
CA ASP A 336 40.27 -12.67 39.98
C ASP A 336 41.40 -12.02 40.79
N THR A 337 41.25 -12.03 42.11
CA THR A 337 42.28 -11.63 43.06
C THR A 337 43.04 -12.84 43.60
N ASN A 338 44.04 -12.60 44.42
CA ASN A 338 44.78 -13.65 45.13
C ASN A 338 43.89 -14.55 46.02
N THR A 339 42.71 -14.08 46.47
CA THR A 339 41.82 -14.90 47.31
C THR A 339 40.52 -15.30 46.63
N TYR A 340 39.94 -14.44 45.77
CA TYR A 340 38.57 -14.65 45.27
C TYR A 340 38.37 -14.11 43.85
N GLY A 341 37.50 -14.81 43.10
CA GLY A 341 37.08 -14.41 41.76
C GLY A 341 35.68 -13.82 41.74
N TRP A 342 35.54 -12.57 41.29
CA TRP A 342 34.26 -11.88 41.24
C TRP A 342 33.80 -11.62 39.80
N ARG A 343 32.53 -11.93 39.52
CA ARG A 343 31.89 -11.72 38.21
C ARG A 343 30.84 -10.64 38.30
N SER A 344 30.68 -9.88 37.22
CA SER A 344 29.60 -8.90 37.10
C SER A 344 28.24 -9.58 37.26
N LYS A 345 27.36 -8.95 38.04
CA LYS A 345 25.97 -9.40 38.21
C LYS A 345 25.14 -9.10 36.96
N GLY A 346 25.33 -7.92 36.39
CA GLY A 346 24.73 -7.50 35.13
C GLY A 346 25.69 -7.61 33.94
N SER A 347 25.26 -7.01 32.84
CA SER A 347 25.99 -6.85 31.58
C SER A 347 25.88 -5.43 31.07
N VAL A 348 26.78 -5.06 30.16
CA VAL A 348 26.62 -3.93 29.25
C VAL A 348 26.09 -4.45 27.91
N TYR A 349 25.08 -3.81 27.32
CA TYR A 349 24.51 -4.17 26.03
C TYR A 349 24.99 -3.19 24.95
N LEU A 350 25.88 -3.65 24.08
CA LEU A 350 26.36 -2.85 22.96
C LEU A 350 25.34 -2.91 21.81
N SER A 351 24.88 -1.73 21.37
CA SER A 351 24.12 -1.57 20.14
C SER A 351 24.97 -0.92 19.05
N VAL A 352 24.85 -1.44 17.83
CA VAL A 352 25.56 -0.95 16.65
C VAL A 352 24.52 -0.56 15.62
N THR A 353 24.67 0.61 15.02
CA THR A 353 23.76 1.10 13.98
C THR A 353 24.51 1.73 12.82
N GLY A 354 23.90 1.73 11.65
CA GLY A 354 24.43 2.46 10.48
C GLY A 354 23.89 3.89 10.42
N LEU A 355 24.53 4.70 9.56
CA LEU A 355 23.92 5.92 9.05
C LEU A 355 23.03 5.57 7.86
N THR A 356 21.85 6.19 7.78
CA THR A 356 20.93 6.03 6.65
C THR A 356 20.74 7.37 5.95
N ALA A 357 21.23 7.50 4.73
CA ALA A 357 20.98 8.68 3.90
C ALA A 357 19.63 8.55 3.19
N ARG A 358 18.91 9.67 3.10
CA ARG A 358 17.66 9.84 2.36
C ARG A 358 17.69 11.15 1.60
N VAL A 359 17.14 11.13 0.39
CA VAL A 359 16.92 12.32 -0.45
C VAL A 359 15.43 12.39 -0.72
N GLN A 360 14.82 13.56 -0.51
CA GLN A 360 13.41 13.74 -0.78
C GLN A 360 13.10 15.12 -1.39
N PRO A 361 12.48 15.17 -2.58
CA PRO A 361 12.25 14.05 -3.50
C PRO A 361 13.57 13.51 -4.08
N ASP A 362 13.59 12.24 -4.50
CA ASP A 362 14.74 11.59 -5.16
C ASP A 362 14.83 11.88 -6.67
N SER A 363 13.73 12.32 -7.29
CA SER A 363 13.68 12.88 -8.64
C SER A 363 12.94 14.22 -8.62
N VAL A 364 13.60 15.28 -9.13
CA VAL A 364 13.11 16.66 -9.08
C VAL A 364 13.37 17.41 -10.37
N ILE A 365 12.56 18.43 -10.65
CA ILE A 365 12.85 19.41 -11.71
C ILE A 365 13.77 20.49 -11.15
N GLU A 366 14.70 20.99 -11.97
CA GLU A 366 15.58 22.11 -11.63
C GLU A 366 14.80 23.29 -11.02
N GLY A 367 15.35 23.87 -9.95
CA GLY A 367 14.73 24.94 -9.17
C GLY A 367 13.75 24.46 -8.09
N GLN A 368 13.45 23.15 -8.00
CA GLN A 368 12.67 22.58 -6.90
C GLN A 368 13.54 22.26 -5.68
N THR A 369 12.88 22.23 -4.52
CA THR A 369 13.58 22.06 -3.24
C THR A 369 13.78 20.59 -2.91
N VAL A 370 15.03 20.21 -2.64
CA VAL A 370 15.45 18.89 -2.19
C VAL A 370 15.86 18.95 -0.72
N THR A 371 15.53 17.90 0.02
CA THR A 371 15.99 17.71 1.41
C THR A 371 16.81 16.43 1.53
N LEU A 372 18.03 16.58 2.06
CA LEU A 372 18.93 15.50 2.44
C LEU A 372 18.77 15.21 3.94
N THR A 373 18.52 13.96 4.31
CA THR A 373 18.39 13.53 5.71
C THR A 373 19.32 12.38 6.01
N CYS A 374 20.06 12.48 7.13
CA CYS A 374 20.98 11.44 7.60
C CYS A 374 20.46 10.92 8.94
N ASP A 375 19.88 9.72 8.93
CA ASP A 375 19.23 9.12 10.09
C ASP A 375 20.16 8.11 10.79
N THR A 376 20.03 8.04 12.11
CA THR A 376 20.64 6.99 12.93
C THR A 376 19.78 6.70 14.15
N SER A 377 19.76 5.45 14.61
CA SER A 377 19.06 5.09 15.85
C SER A 377 19.87 5.45 17.11
N CYS A 378 21.15 5.80 16.97
CA CYS A 378 21.95 6.25 18.11
C CYS A 378 21.68 7.72 18.42
N LYS A 379 21.61 8.05 19.71
CA LYS A 379 21.64 9.44 20.16
C LYS A 379 23.08 9.96 20.08
N LEU A 380 23.46 10.52 18.94
CA LEU A 380 24.71 11.24 18.82
C LEU A 380 24.63 12.53 19.67
N SER A 381 25.64 12.79 20.50
CA SER A 381 25.68 13.94 21.40
C SER A 381 25.43 15.22 20.61
N ARG A 382 24.30 15.88 20.88
CA ARG A 382 23.82 16.98 20.05
C ARG A 382 24.59 18.29 20.30
N PRO A 383 24.80 19.11 19.25
CA PRO A 383 24.63 18.77 17.83
C PRO A 383 25.94 18.24 17.26
N THR A 384 25.97 16.97 16.81
CA THR A 384 27.09 16.45 16.00
C THR A 384 26.83 16.85 14.55
N PRO A 385 27.71 17.63 13.90
CA PRO A 385 27.48 18.05 12.53
C PRO A 385 27.51 16.86 11.57
N VAL A 386 26.61 16.86 10.60
CA VAL A 386 26.55 15.85 9.52
C VAL A 386 27.25 16.43 8.31
N VAL A 387 28.15 15.65 7.71
CA VAL A 387 28.84 15.99 6.46
C VAL A 387 28.26 15.17 5.32
N TRP A 388 27.91 15.83 4.22
CA TRP A 388 27.41 15.19 3.00
C TRP A 388 28.50 15.10 1.95
N PHE A 389 28.50 14.00 1.21
CA PHE A 389 29.39 13.77 0.08
C PHE A 389 28.55 13.54 -1.17
N ARG A 390 28.97 14.12 -2.30
CA ARG A 390 28.43 13.87 -3.64
C ARG A 390 29.54 13.33 -4.52
N ASN A 391 29.36 12.14 -5.07
CA ASN A 391 30.37 11.43 -5.86
C ASN A 391 31.74 11.37 -5.15
N GLY A 392 31.72 11.23 -3.81
CA GLY A 392 32.91 11.15 -2.95
C GLY A 392 33.50 12.49 -2.50
N GLN A 393 32.99 13.63 -2.97
CA GLN A 393 33.48 14.96 -2.59
C GLN A 393 32.53 15.65 -1.60
N PRO A 394 33.03 16.37 -0.58
CA PRO A 394 32.19 17.02 0.42
C PRO A 394 31.34 18.14 -0.20
N VAL A 395 30.09 18.25 0.24
CA VAL A 395 29.10 19.20 -0.26
C VAL A 395 28.92 20.32 0.77
N ALA A 396 29.16 21.57 0.37
CA ALA A 396 29.00 22.74 1.24
C ALA A 396 27.54 23.26 1.31
N LYS A 397 26.61 22.66 0.56
CA LYS A 397 25.20 23.05 0.56
C LYS A 397 24.52 22.63 1.87
N PRO A 398 23.55 23.42 2.38
CA PRO A 398 22.73 23.02 3.51
C PRO A 398 21.94 21.74 3.19
N SER A 399 21.46 21.03 4.22
CA SER A 399 20.64 19.83 4.06
C SER A 399 19.33 20.06 3.28
N LYS A 400 18.95 21.32 3.01
CA LYS A 400 17.79 21.68 2.18
C LYS A 400 18.20 22.78 1.20
N PHE A 401 18.11 22.52 -0.10
CA PHE A 401 18.54 23.45 -1.16
C PHE A 401 17.65 23.35 -2.41
N GLN A 402 17.74 24.35 -3.29
CA GLN A 402 17.12 24.29 -4.62
C GLN A 402 18.05 23.54 -5.57
N ALA A 403 17.55 22.50 -6.23
CA ALA A 403 18.34 21.65 -7.11
C ALA A 403 18.72 22.38 -8.40
N SER A 404 20.00 22.25 -8.80
CA SER A 404 20.47 22.57 -10.16
C SER A 404 20.87 21.31 -10.91
N ALA A 405 21.04 21.39 -12.23
CA ALA A 405 21.52 20.27 -13.05
C ALA A 405 22.82 19.63 -12.52
N GLU A 406 23.71 20.44 -11.92
CA GLU A 406 24.98 19.99 -11.33
C GLU A 406 24.82 19.21 -10.01
N ASP A 407 23.63 19.24 -9.40
CA ASP A 407 23.35 18.56 -8.15
C ASP A 407 23.01 17.08 -8.32
N ALA A 408 22.78 16.63 -9.54
CA ALA A 408 22.54 15.22 -9.84
C ALA A 408 23.75 14.35 -9.47
N GLY A 409 23.50 13.20 -8.87
CA GLY A 409 24.58 12.27 -8.50
C GLY A 409 24.31 11.44 -7.26
N ASN A 410 25.34 10.72 -6.85
CA ASN A 410 25.31 9.81 -5.70
C ASN A 410 25.71 10.55 -4.41
N TYR A 411 24.82 10.54 -3.43
CA TYR A 411 25.01 11.14 -2.12
C TYR A 411 25.24 10.09 -1.03
N THR A 412 26.15 10.40 -0.11
CA THR A 412 26.35 9.69 1.17
C THR A 412 26.49 10.72 2.30
N CYS A 413 26.20 10.32 3.53
CA CYS A 413 26.43 11.16 4.71
C CYS A 413 27.35 10.48 5.71
N ALA A 414 28.08 11.30 6.47
CA ALA A 414 28.89 10.89 7.61
C ALA A 414 28.69 11.85 8.78
N VAL A 415 29.17 11.45 9.95
CA VAL A 415 29.25 12.34 11.12
C VAL A 415 30.62 13.02 11.11
N GLU A 416 30.65 14.31 11.40
CA GLU A 416 31.90 15.07 11.51
C GLU A 416 32.84 14.44 12.56
N GLY A 417 34.11 14.28 12.20
CA GLY A 417 35.12 13.55 12.97
C GLY A 417 35.06 12.02 12.82
N GLN A 418 34.09 11.48 12.08
CA GLN A 418 33.97 10.07 11.71
C GLN A 418 33.66 9.91 10.21
N GLU A 419 34.30 10.69 9.34
CA GLU A 419 34.04 10.76 7.90
C GLU A 419 34.32 9.44 7.15
N SER A 420 35.13 8.57 7.76
CA SER A 420 35.39 7.21 7.26
C SER A 420 34.17 6.28 7.39
N VAL A 421 33.21 6.62 8.25
CA VAL A 421 31.98 5.87 8.48
C VAL A 421 30.83 6.54 7.73
N GLN A 422 30.60 6.08 6.50
CA GLN A 422 29.58 6.64 5.62
C GLN A 422 28.29 5.80 5.60
N SER A 423 27.19 6.45 5.26
CA SER A 423 25.88 5.84 5.05
C SER A 423 25.80 4.99 3.78
N ASN A 424 24.62 4.41 3.54
CA ASN A 424 24.24 3.95 2.21
C ASN A 424 24.27 5.09 1.18
N THR A 425 24.50 4.73 -0.08
CA THR A 425 24.43 5.66 -1.21
C THR A 425 22.98 5.85 -1.67
N VAL A 426 22.63 7.09 -1.98
CA VAL A 426 21.33 7.49 -2.53
C VAL A 426 21.54 8.39 -3.74
N PHE A 427 20.76 8.19 -4.81
CA PHE A 427 20.90 8.96 -6.04
C PHE A 427 19.86 10.10 -6.06
N LEU A 428 20.29 11.31 -6.42
CA LEU A 428 19.42 12.43 -6.75
C LEU A 428 19.39 12.60 -8.27
N ASP A 429 18.20 12.46 -8.83
CA ASP A 429 17.93 12.69 -10.25
C ASP A 429 17.36 14.11 -10.45
N VAL A 430 18.04 14.93 -11.26
CA VAL A 430 17.61 16.29 -11.55
C VAL A 430 17.26 16.42 -13.02
N HIS A 431 16.01 16.77 -13.27
CA HIS A 431 15.42 16.96 -14.58
C HIS A 431 15.47 18.44 -14.99
N TYR A 432 15.96 18.74 -16.19
CA TYR A 432 16.14 20.09 -16.73
C TYR A 432 15.98 20.13 -18.25
N ALA A 433 15.61 21.30 -18.78
CA ALA A 433 15.47 21.55 -20.22
C ALA A 433 16.84 21.52 -20.93
N PRO A 434 16.92 21.38 -22.27
CA PRO A 434 18.20 21.32 -22.95
C PRO A 434 19.06 22.58 -22.74
N VAL A 435 20.28 22.39 -22.25
CA VAL A 435 21.28 23.44 -22.08
C VAL A 435 22.53 23.13 -22.91
N ASN A 436 23.38 24.14 -23.11
CA ASN A 436 24.59 24.05 -23.93
C ASN A 436 24.33 23.48 -25.35
N VAL A 437 23.22 23.91 -25.97
CA VAL A 437 22.88 23.50 -27.33
C VAL A 437 23.95 24.06 -28.27
N SER A 438 24.59 23.20 -29.05
CA SER A 438 25.70 23.55 -29.93
C SER A 438 25.58 22.83 -31.27
N VAL A 439 26.16 23.43 -32.30
CA VAL A 439 26.19 22.89 -33.66
C VAL A 439 27.64 22.63 -34.05
N ALA A 440 27.94 21.40 -34.42
CA ALA A 440 29.22 21.00 -34.98
C ALA A 440 29.08 20.75 -36.48
N VAL A 441 29.96 21.32 -37.30
CA VAL A 441 29.94 21.15 -38.76
C VAL A 441 31.03 20.16 -39.16
N SER A 442 30.67 19.13 -39.91
CA SER A 442 31.62 18.12 -40.39
C SER A 442 32.40 18.63 -41.61
N LEU A 443 33.36 19.54 -41.40
CA LEU A 443 34.22 20.09 -42.45
C LEU A 443 35.69 19.78 -42.20
N THR A 444 36.40 19.46 -43.27
CA THR A 444 37.86 19.31 -43.30
C THR A 444 38.43 20.14 -44.45
N GLY A 445 38.27 21.46 -44.37
CA GLY A 445 38.68 22.42 -45.41
C GLY A 445 37.54 23.30 -45.91
N SER A 446 37.76 24.02 -47.01
CA SER A 446 36.77 24.86 -47.69
C SER A 446 35.63 24.03 -48.27
N LEU A 447 34.39 24.44 -48.01
CA LEU A 447 33.19 23.77 -48.52
C LEU A 447 32.88 24.29 -49.92
N VAL A 448 33.14 23.48 -50.95
CA VAL A 448 32.86 23.87 -52.35
C VAL A 448 31.49 23.39 -52.80
N GLU A 449 30.89 24.10 -53.75
CA GLU A 449 29.62 23.72 -54.39
C GLU A 449 29.64 22.26 -54.90
N GLY A 450 28.53 21.54 -54.71
CA GLY A 450 28.38 20.11 -55.01
C GLY A 450 28.91 19.16 -53.93
N SER A 451 29.59 19.66 -52.89
CA SER A 451 30.06 18.84 -51.77
C SER A 451 28.95 18.48 -50.79
N SER A 452 29.15 17.43 -49.99
CA SER A 452 28.24 17.05 -48.91
C SER A 452 28.75 17.53 -47.54
N VAL A 453 27.89 18.10 -46.70
CA VAL A 453 28.21 18.49 -45.33
C VAL A 453 27.11 18.07 -44.35
N ASN A 454 27.50 17.68 -43.14
CA ASN A 454 26.58 17.39 -42.04
C ASN A 454 26.76 18.43 -40.92
N LEU A 455 25.65 18.98 -40.45
CA LEU A 455 25.59 19.78 -39.23
C LEU A 455 24.98 18.91 -38.14
N THR A 456 25.69 18.74 -37.03
CA THR A 456 25.27 17.91 -35.90
C THR A 456 24.93 18.78 -34.70
N CYS A 457 23.74 18.61 -34.16
CA CYS A 457 23.28 19.33 -32.98
C CYS A 457 23.51 18.48 -31.71
N SER A 458 24.11 19.09 -30.70
CA SER A 458 24.39 18.44 -29.41
C SER A 458 23.86 19.29 -28.26
N SER A 459 23.31 18.67 -27.24
CA SER A 459 22.78 19.34 -26.04
C SER A 459 22.90 18.43 -24.81
N THR A 460 23.05 19.03 -23.63
CA THR A 460 22.93 18.33 -22.35
C THR A 460 21.53 18.57 -21.80
N ALA A 461 20.78 17.49 -21.53
CA ALA A 461 19.40 17.56 -21.05
C ALA A 461 19.06 16.31 -20.25
N ASN A 462 18.18 16.44 -19.25
CA ASN A 462 17.58 15.30 -18.56
C ASN A 462 16.06 15.51 -18.40
N PRO A 463 15.18 14.73 -19.03
CA PRO A 463 15.50 13.65 -19.97
C PRO A 463 16.15 14.19 -21.26
N ALA A 464 16.82 13.31 -22.01
CA ALA A 464 17.45 13.64 -23.28
C ALA A 464 16.46 14.31 -24.25
N ALA A 465 16.95 15.20 -25.10
CA ALA A 465 16.11 15.90 -26.07
C ALA A 465 15.46 14.90 -27.03
N ASP A 466 14.14 15.00 -27.18
CA ASP A 466 13.33 14.11 -28.02
C ASP A 466 13.10 14.67 -29.43
N ARG A 467 13.43 15.96 -29.64
CA ARG A 467 13.18 16.67 -30.88
C ARG A 467 14.25 17.72 -31.16
N TYR A 468 14.67 17.74 -32.41
CA TYR A 468 15.61 18.72 -32.96
C TYR A 468 15.02 19.36 -34.22
N SER A 469 15.06 20.69 -34.28
CA SER A 469 14.58 21.49 -35.42
C SER A 469 15.72 22.37 -35.92
N TRP A 470 15.94 22.38 -37.23
CA TRP A 470 16.97 23.19 -37.86
C TRP A 470 16.35 24.41 -38.54
N TYR A 471 16.93 25.56 -38.27
CA TYR A 471 16.53 26.84 -38.85
C TYR A 471 17.72 27.46 -39.59
N ARG A 472 17.39 28.17 -40.66
CA ARG A 472 18.33 29.00 -41.39
C ARG A 472 17.80 30.42 -41.45
N ARG A 473 18.66 31.39 -41.19
CA ARG A 473 18.31 32.81 -41.31
C ARG A 473 18.30 33.22 -42.79
N THR A 474 17.21 33.82 -43.22
CA THR A 474 17.06 34.39 -44.57
C THR A 474 17.64 35.81 -44.63
N ALA A 475 17.82 36.35 -45.84
CA ALA A 475 18.26 37.73 -46.04
C ALA A 475 17.31 38.79 -45.42
N SER A 476 16.04 38.44 -45.18
CA SER A 476 15.06 39.27 -44.48
C SER A 476 15.04 39.07 -42.96
N SER A 477 16.06 38.42 -42.40
CA SER A 477 16.19 38.09 -40.96
C SER A 477 15.10 37.17 -40.39
N THR A 478 14.36 36.45 -41.23
CA THR A 478 13.37 35.47 -40.78
C THR A 478 14.00 34.09 -40.61
N LEU A 479 13.57 33.33 -39.60
CA LEU A 479 14.01 31.94 -39.38
C LEU A 479 13.14 31.00 -40.22
N LEU A 480 13.75 30.40 -41.24
CA LEU A 480 13.12 29.37 -42.06
C LEU A 480 13.51 27.99 -41.51
N GLN A 481 12.53 27.14 -41.22
CA GLN A 481 12.82 25.75 -40.85
C GLN A 481 13.29 24.97 -42.08
N VAL A 482 14.50 24.42 -41.99
CA VAL A 482 15.19 23.73 -43.11
C VAL A 482 15.34 22.22 -42.89
N GLY A 483 15.07 21.73 -41.68
CA GLY A 483 15.12 20.30 -41.39
C GLY A 483 14.74 19.93 -39.97
N SER A 484 14.78 18.63 -39.69
CA SER A 484 14.51 18.04 -38.38
C SER A 484 15.44 16.84 -38.14
N GLY A 485 15.63 16.48 -36.87
CA GLY A 485 16.56 15.43 -36.46
C GLY A 485 17.90 15.97 -35.96
N GLN A 486 18.65 15.14 -35.23
CA GLN A 486 19.89 15.56 -34.56
C GLN A 486 20.98 15.98 -35.56
N VAL A 487 20.95 15.43 -36.77
CA VAL A 487 21.88 15.74 -37.86
C VAL A 487 21.10 16.30 -39.04
N LEU A 488 21.51 17.47 -39.53
CA LEU A 488 21.08 18.02 -40.80
C LEU A 488 22.13 17.66 -41.87
N SER A 489 21.75 16.82 -42.83
CA SER A 489 22.60 16.44 -43.95
C SER A 489 22.27 17.26 -45.19
N LEU A 490 23.28 17.95 -45.74
CA LEU A 490 23.22 18.65 -47.01
C LEU A 490 24.08 17.89 -48.02
N PRO A 491 23.51 16.96 -48.82
CA PRO A 491 24.28 16.04 -49.65
C PRO A 491 24.92 16.69 -50.89
N SER A 492 24.36 17.80 -51.37
CA SER A 492 24.89 18.59 -52.48
C SER A 492 24.67 20.06 -52.15
N VAL A 493 25.71 20.71 -51.65
CA VAL A 493 25.68 22.12 -51.22
C VAL A 493 25.67 23.03 -52.45
N GLU A 494 24.91 24.12 -52.38
CA GLU A 494 24.79 25.15 -53.42
C GLU A 494 25.17 26.48 -52.77
N LEU A 495 25.53 27.49 -53.56
CA LEU A 495 25.71 28.86 -53.03
C LEU A 495 24.46 29.37 -52.32
N SER A 496 23.29 28.92 -52.78
CA SER A 496 21.99 29.20 -52.18
C SER A 496 21.84 28.65 -50.77
N HIS A 497 22.71 27.74 -50.30
CA HIS A 497 22.71 27.15 -48.95
C HIS A 497 23.59 27.90 -47.94
N ALA A 498 24.46 28.82 -48.38
CA ALA A 498 25.31 29.60 -47.48
C ALA A 498 24.49 30.47 -46.51
N GLY A 499 24.88 30.55 -45.24
CA GLY A 499 24.20 31.42 -44.26
C GLY A 499 24.27 30.93 -42.82
N LEU A 500 23.53 31.61 -41.95
CA LEU A 500 23.51 31.32 -40.51
C LEU A 500 22.48 30.23 -40.19
N TYR A 501 22.98 29.14 -39.62
CA TYR A 501 22.19 28.00 -39.15
C TYR A 501 22.05 28.02 -37.64
N LEU A 502 20.87 27.61 -37.18
CA LEU A 502 20.49 27.52 -35.78
C LEU A 502 19.81 26.17 -35.55
N CYS A 503 20.20 25.46 -34.50
CA CYS A 503 19.48 24.28 -34.03
C CYS A 503 18.65 24.62 -32.79
N GLN A 504 17.42 24.12 -32.73
CA GLN A 504 16.62 24.09 -31.51
C GLN A 504 16.52 22.65 -31.02
N ALA A 505 16.90 22.42 -29.76
CA ALA A 505 16.71 21.16 -29.06
C ALA A 505 15.56 21.28 -28.07
N LYS A 506 14.70 20.26 -27.99
CA LYS A 506 13.51 20.24 -27.14
C LYS A 506 13.40 18.94 -26.37
N ASN A 507 12.95 19.04 -25.13
CA ASN A 507 12.47 17.93 -24.32
C ASN A 507 11.12 18.30 -23.67
N PRO A 508 10.48 17.42 -22.89
CA PRO A 508 9.20 17.72 -22.23
C PRO A 508 9.22 18.91 -21.26
N LEU A 509 10.39 19.35 -20.80
CA LEU A 509 10.55 20.42 -19.81
C LEU A 509 10.79 21.79 -20.46
N GLY A 510 11.25 21.82 -21.71
CA GLY A 510 11.49 23.06 -22.43
C GLY A 510 12.27 22.87 -23.72
N GLU A 511 12.62 24.00 -24.32
CA GLU A 511 13.40 24.07 -25.54
C GLU A 511 14.45 25.17 -25.44
N ASN A 512 15.56 24.99 -26.15
CA ASN A 512 16.64 25.96 -26.21
C ASN A 512 17.32 25.92 -27.57
N ASN A 513 17.90 27.06 -27.95
CA ASN A 513 18.52 27.27 -29.25
C ASN A 513 20.04 27.26 -29.11
N SER A 514 20.73 26.76 -30.13
CA SER A 514 22.17 26.91 -30.26
C SER A 514 22.57 28.36 -30.48
N THR A 515 23.86 28.64 -30.43
CA THR A 515 24.40 29.82 -31.13
C THR A 515 24.29 29.61 -32.63
N GLU A 516 24.31 30.70 -33.39
CA GLU A 516 24.29 30.62 -34.84
C GLU A 516 25.67 30.23 -35.39
N VAL A 517 25.67 29.36 -36.40
CA VAL A 517 26.88 28.94 -37.09
C VAL A 517 26.78 29.35 -38.55
N LEU A 518 27.81 30.04 -39.05
CA LEU A 518 27.90 30.43 -40.45
C LEU A 518 28.40 29.24 -41.29
N LEU A 519 27.61 28.86 -42.29
CA LEU A 519 28.02 27.95 -43.34
C LEU A 519 28.47 28.78 -44.56
N GLU A 520 29.77 28.80 -44.82
CA GLU A 520 30.36 29.42 -46.02
C GLU A 520 30.47 28.38 -47.13
N VAL A 521 30.21 28.79 -48.38
CA VAL A 521 30.30 27.93 -49.56
C VAL A 521 31.17 28.65 -50.59
N ASP A 522 32.31 28.04 -50.92
CA ASP A 522 33.26 28.57 -51.89
C ASP A 522 32.88 28.12 -53.31
N VAL A 523 33.05 29.03 -54.28
CA VAL A 523 32.90 28.72 -55.70
C VAL A 523 34.19 28.05 -56.17
N SER A 524 34.11 26.86 -56.76
CA SER A 524 35.28 26.27 -57.42
C SER A 524 35.59 27.06 -58.70
N GLU A 525 36.63 27.89 -58.69
CA GLU A 525 37.14 28.54 -59.90
C GLU A 525 37.76 27.49 -60.83
N THR A 526 36.96 26.92 -61.73
CA THR A 526 37.46 26.09 -62.84
C THR A 526 36.57 26.27 -64.07
N SER A 527 36.67 27.40 -64.79
CA SER A 527 36.35 27.47 -66.24
C SER A 527 36.59 28.81 -66.95
N LEU A 528 37.25 29.82 -66.37
CA LEU A 528 37.67 30.99 -67.15
C LEU A 528 39.13 30.84 -67.59
N ALA A 529 39.33 30.18 -68.73
CA ALA A 529 40.58 30.24 -69.48
C ALA A 529 40.66 31.61 -70.19
N PRO A 530 41.74 32.40 -70.02
CA PRO A 530 41.95 33.63 -70.79
C PRO A 530 42.60 33.32 -72.14
N THR A 531 41.99 33.75 -73.24
CA THR A 531 42.62 33.84 -74.56
C THR A 531 43.55 35.06 -74.64
N ASP A 532 44.83 34.77 -74.86
CA ASP A 532 45.88 35.44 -75.63
C ASP A 532 46.09 36.97 -75.57
N LEU A 533 47.31 37.36 -75.16
CA LEU A 533 48.33 38.16 -75.88
C LEU A 533 49.23 38.93 -74.86
N PRO A 534 50.49 39.27 -75.20
CA PRO A 534 51.64 38.38 -75.09
C PRO A 534 52.72 38.93 -74.13
N ALA A 535 53.74 38.09 -73.94
CA ALA A 535 54.94 38.31 -73.15
C ALA A 535 55.56 39.72 -73.24
N GLY A 536 55.93 40.22 -72.06
CA GLY A 536 56.95 41.23 -71.85
C GLY A 536 57.77 40.81 -70.63
N ASP A 537 59.05 40.58 -70.87
CA ASP A 537 60.09 40.07 -69.99
C ASP A 537 60.40 40.97 -68.77
N GLU A 538 61.26 40.43 -67.88
CA GLU A 538 62.16 41.12 -66.93
C GLU A 538 61.51 41.70 -65.67
N ASP A 539 62.02 41.56 -64.45
CA ASP A 539 63.31 41.11 -63.93
C ASP A 539 63.20 41.03 -62.38
N ASP A 540 64.05 40.17 -61.81
CA ASP A 540 64.69 40.15 -60.48
C ASP A 540 64.05 40.65 -59.16
N GLY A 541 64.46 39.93 -58.11
CA GLY A 541 64.76 40.52 -56.78
C GLY A 541 63.65 40.32 -55.75
N GLU A 542 63.60 39.20 -55.03
CA GLU A 542 64.36 38.93 -53.80
C GLU A 542 63.97 39.84 -52.59
N LEU A 543 63.65 39.14 -51.50
CA LEU A 543 64.04 39.41 -50.11
C LEU A 543 62.99 39.99 -49.12
N ARG A 544 62.58 39.08 -48.20
CA ARG A 544 62.43 39.26 -46.73
C ARG A 544 61.32 40.20 -46.21
N THR A 545 60.60 39.94 -45.11
CA THR A 545 60.82 39.05 -43.96
C THR A 545 59.57 39.06 -43.06
N SER A 546 59.42 37.97 -42.31
CA SER A 546 58.91 37.89 -40.92
C SER A 546 57.39 38.10 -40.74
N SER A 547 56.66 37.28 -39.99
CA SER A 547 57.01 36.48 -38.80
C SER A 547 55.95 35.39 -38.67
N HIS A 548 56.29 34.10 -38.49
CA HIS A 548 56.47 33.45 -37.18
C HIS A 548 55.23 33.59 -36.28
N VAL A 549 54.59 32.53 -35.78
CA VAL A 549 55.15 31.34 -35.12
C VAL A 549 54.01 30.29 -35.03
N THR A 550 54.23 29.04 -35.49
CA THR A 550 54.61 27.83 -34.70
C THR A 550 53.41 27.38 -33.85
N THR A 551 52.87 26.16 -33.81
CA THR A 551 53.29 24.76 -34.06
C THR A 551 52.23 23.95 -33.28
N SER A 552 51.98 22.65 -33.41
CA SER A 552 52.54 21.54 -34.16
C SER A 552 51.64 20.34 -33.86
N SER A 553 51.58 19.43 -34.85
CA SER A 553 51.74 17.98 -34.69
C SER A 553 50.69 17.21 -33.88
N HIS A 554 49.89 16.37 -34.56
CA HIS A 554 50.15 14.93 -34.82
C HIS A 554 49.77 14.07 -33.60
N THR A 555 49.17 12.88 -33.67
CA THR A 555 48.74 11.92 -34.70
C THR A 555 48.08 10.81 -33.90
N THR A 556 47.01 10.16 -34.38
CA THR A 556 46.93 8.68 -34.40
C THR A 556 45.76 8.17 -35.24
N MET A 557 46.01 7.01 -35.84
CA MET A 557 45.31 6.32 -36.92
C MET A 557 43.98 5.63 -36.53
N SER A 558 43.14 5.48 -37.55
CA SER A 558 41.95 4.61 -37.74
C SER A 558 42.18 3.09 -37.47
N PRO A 559 41.26 2.18 -37.86
CA PRO A 559 39.80 2.03 -37.64
C PRO A 559 39.45 0.59 -37.15
N TYR A 560 38.18 0.20 -36.97
CA TYR A 560 37.67 -1.15 -37.37
C TYR A 560 36.14 -1.23 -37.42
N THR A 561 35.70 -2.05 -38.38
CA THR A 561 34.38 -2.29 -38.98
C THR A 561 33.63 -3.45 -38.31
N THR A 562 32.28 -3.51 -38.43
CA THR A 562 31.43 -4.64 -38.93
C THR A 562 29.94 -4.29 -38.69
N GLN A 563 29.09 -4.17 -39.73
CA GLN A 563 28.13 -5.18 -40.29
C GLN A 563 27.15 -5.77 -39.26
N SER A 564 25.86 -6.08 -39.49
CA SER A 564 24.86 -5.88 -40.55
C SER A 564 23.60 -6.67 -40.08
N SER A 565 22.37 -6.20 -40.35
CA SER A 565 21.27 -7.08 -40.80
C SER A 565 20.00 -6.32 -41.21
N HIS A 566 19.62 -6.54 -42.47
CA HIS A 566 18.30 -6.45 -43.14
C HIS A 566 17.12 -7.02 -42.32
N ALA A 567 15.84 -6.92 -42.70
CA ALA A 567 14.95 -6.04 -43.48
C ALA A 567 13.52 -6.64 -43.36
N MET A 568 12.50 -5.87 -43.80
CA MET A 568 11.09 -6.19 -44.19
C MET A 568 10.07 -5.43 -43.31
N ALA A 569 9.40 -4.37 -43.80
CA ALA A 569 8.30 -4.31 -44.79
C ALA A 569 7.12 -5.21 -44.39
N SER A 570 5.84 -4.82 -44.32
CA SER A 570 5.00 -3.82 -44.99
C SER A 570 3.80 -3.51 -44.05
N SER A 571 2.82 -2.63 -44.26
CA SER A 571 2.25 -1.94 -45.42
C SER A 571 1.18 -0.95 -44.92
N HIS A 572 1.18 0.26 -45.51
CA HIS A 572 0.05 1.07 -46.00
C HIS A 572 -1.17 1.39 -45.12
N THR A 573 -1.87 2.53 -45.21
CA THR A 573 -1.75 3.87 -45.84
C THR A 573 -3.14 4.52 -45.62
N THR A 574 -3.16 5.75 -45.08
CA THR A 574 -4.06 6.93 -45.30
C THR A 574 -5.53 6.74 -45.76
N MET A 575 -6.52 7.61 -45.50
CA MET A 575 -6.53 9.07 -45.31
C MET A 575 -7.93 9.53 -44.83
N SER A 576 -7.99 10.76 -44.34
CA SER A 576 -9.13 11.48 -43.76
C SER A 576 -9.85 12.37 -44.82
N PRO A 577 -10.66 13.41 -44.49
CA PRO A 577 -12.12 13.38 -44.27
C PRO A 577 -12.91 14.37 -45.17
N TYR A 578 -14.25 14.43 -45.04
CA TYR A 578 -15.05 15.59 -45.48
C TYR A 578 -16.13 15.99 -44.45
N THR A 579 -16.27 17.30 -44.33
CA THR A 579 -17.11 18.11 -43.43
C THR A 579 -18.55 18.23 -43.93
N THR A 580 -19.51 18.46 -43.02
CA THR A 580 -20.92 18.79 -43.34
C THR A 580 -21.38 20.01 -42.53
N THR A 581 -22.16 20.91 -43.15
CA THR A 581 -22.76 22.09 -42.52
C THR A 581 -24.25 22.19 -42.87
N SER A 582 -25.09 22.23 -41.81
CA SER A 582 -26.37 22.96 -41.53
C SER A 582 -27.40 23.29 -42.65
N LEU A 583 -28.74 23.44 -42.49
CA LEU A 583 -29.60 24.02 -41.44
C LEU A 583 -31.12 23.70 -41.72
N GLN A 584 -31.89 23.50 -40.64
CA GLN A 584 -33.32 23.84 -40.33
C GLN A 584 -34.61 23.28 -41.04
N PRO A 585 -35.74 23.08 -40.28
CA PRO A 585 -37.07 22.66 -40.75
C PRO A 585 -38.27 23.60 -40.41
N THR A 586 -39.47 23.40 -41.01
CA THR A 586 -40.82 23.71 -40.43
C THR A 586 -42.05 23.17 -41.22
N THR A 587 -42.93 22.41 -40.52
CA THR A 587 -44.46 22.38 -40.48
C THR A 587 -45.32 22.26 -41.78
N THR A 588 -46.48 21.55 -41.94
CA THR A 588 -47.58 21.05 -41.04
C THR A 588 -48.61 20.13 -41.80
N GLN A 589 -49.46 19.41 -41.03
CA GLN A 589 -50.56 18.40 -41.25
C GLN A 589 -51.70 18.70 -42.30
N ARG A 590 -52.63 17.79 -42.72
CA ARG A 590 -53.61 16.95 -41.95
C ARG A 590 -54.56 16.03 -42.81
N ASP A 591 -54.90 14.83 -42.26
CA ASP A 591 -56.08 13.89 -42.27
C ASP A 591 -56.97 13.60 -43.53
N THR A 592 -57.68 12.47 -43.75
CA THR A 592 -58.46 11.51 -42.90
C THR A 592 -58.73 10.15 -43.61
N ASP A 593 -58.62 8.99 -42.92
CA ASP A 593 -59.55 7.81 -42.98
C ASP A 593 -59.11 6.69 -41.99
N THR A 594 -59.64 6.64 -40.76
CA THR A 594 -59.31 5.63 -39.73
C THR A 594 -60.46 5.37 -38.75
N ARG A 595 -61.55 4.72 -39.17
CA ARG A 595 -62.65 4.35 -38.25
C ARG A 595 -63.11 2.88 -38.33
N LEU A 596 -62.52 2.06 -39.20
CA LEU A 596 -62.83 0.61 -39.30
C LEU A 596 -61.84 -0.31 -38.58
N ASP A 597 -60.70 0.19 -38.09
CA ASP A 597 -59.58 -0.64 -37.61
C ASP A 597 -59.56 -0.87 -36.06
N ASN A 598 -60.25 -0.02 -35.30
CA ASN A 598 -60.16 -0.07 -33.83
C ASN A 598 -61.05 -1.14 -33.17
N GLN A 599 -62.04 -1.69 -33.87
CA GLN A 599 -62.91 -2.72 -33.30
C GLN A 599 -62.26 -4.11 -33.37
N ASP A 600 -61.56 -4.40 -34.46
CA ASP A 600 -60.85 -5.67 -34.68
C ASP A 600 -59.66 -5.82 -33.71
N LEU A 601 -58.99 -4.70 -33.40
CA LEU A 601 -57.90 -4.67 -32.41
C LEU A 601 -58.39 -4.96 -30.98
N LEU A 602 -59.56 -4.45 -30.60
CA LEU A 602 -60.13 -4.64 -29.26
C LEU A 602 -60.66 -6.07 -29.04
N ASP A 603 -61.16 -6.71 -30.10
CA ASP A 603 -61.64 -8.10 -30.04
C ASP A 603 -60.46 -9.09 -30.04
N THR A 604 -59.38 -8.77 -30.77
CA THR A 604 -58.11 -9.52 -30.73
C THR A 604 -57.42 -9.42 -29.36
N GLN A 605 -57.43 -8.23 -28.72
CA GLN A 605 -56.91 -8.06 -27.37
C GLN A 605 -57.73 -8.83 -26.33
N ARG A 606 -59.06 -8.86 -26.44
CA ARG A 606 -59.92 -9.63 -25.52
C ARG A 606 -59.66 -11.13 -25.64
N ALA A 607 -59.57 -11.65 -26.86
CA ALA A 607 -59.23 -13.04 -27.12
C ALA A 607 -57.84 -13.44 -26.57
N TRP A 608 -56.88 -12.51 -26.61
CA TRP A 608 -55.55 -12.72 -26.05
C TRP A 608 -55.55 -12.74 -24.50
N PHE A 609 -56.29 -11.83 -23.86
CA PHE A 609 -56.44 -11.80 -22.39
C PHE A 609 -57.16 -13.04 -21.86
N ASP A 610 -58.21 -13.51 -22.54
CA ASP A 610 -58.92 -14.73 -22.17
C ASP A 610 -58.01 -15.96 -22.28
N LYS A 611 -57.16 -16.02 -23.31
CA LYS A 611 -56.17 -17.10 -23.48
C LYS A 611 -55.11 -17.08 -22.37
N LEU A 612 -54.59 -15.91 -22.02
CA LEU A 612 -53.62 -15.75 -20.93
C LEU A 612 -54.23 -16.12 -19.56
N HIS A 613 -55.51 -15.81 -19.35
CA HIS A 613 -56.21 -16.14 -18.11
C HIS A 613 -56.41 -17.66 -17.94
N VAL A 614 -56.71 -18.37 -19.03
CA VAL A 614 -56.80 -19.85 -19.04
C VAL A 614 -55.44 -20.48 -18.74
N GLU A 615 -54.36 -20.02 -19.38
CA GLU A 615 -53.00 -20.53 -19.15
C GLU A 615 -52.51 -20.28 -17.70
N LEU A 616 -52.85 -19.13 -17.11
CA LEU A 616 -52.57 -18.83 -15.70
C LEU A 616 -53.37 -19.71 -14.74
N MET A 617 -54.63 -20.03 -15.05
CA MET A 617 -55.43 -20.96 -14.25
C MET A 617 -54.88 -22.39 -14.32
N GLU A 618 -54.43 -22.84 -15.49
CA GLU A 618 -53.80 -24.16 -15.66
C GLU A 618 -52.47 -24.27 -14.91
N MET A 619 -51.63 -23.22 -14.96
CA MET A 619 -50.41 -23.15 -14.16
C MET A 619 -50.70 -23.14 -12.66
N ARG A 620 -51.71 -22.39 -12.20
CA ARG A 620 -52.13 -22.37 -10.79
C ARG A 620 -52.61 -23.75 -10.33
N GLN A 621 -53.40 -24.46 -11.14
CA GLN A 621 -53.83 -25.83 -10.83
C GLN A 621 -52.66 -26.82 -10.84
N SER A 622 -51.72 -26.70 -11.77
CA SER A 622 -50.52 -27.53 -11.83
C SER A 622 -49.62 -27.33 -10.60
N PHE A 623 -49.47 -26.07 -10.16
CA PHE A 623 -48.74 -25.72 -8.94
C PHE A 623 -49.44 -26.28 -7.69
N GLU A 624 -50.76 -26.14 -7.56
CA GLU A 624 -51.50 -26.71 -6.42
C GLU A 624 -51.45 -28.26 -6.40
N ARG A 625 -51.41 -28.93 -7.56
CA ARG A 625 -51.20 -30.40 -7.64
C ARG A 625 -49.79 -30.78 -7.19
N SER A 626 -48.79 -30.02 -7.62
CA SER A 626 -47.38 -30.23 -7.23
C SER A 626 -47.16 -30.00 -5.75
N LEU A 627 -47.81 -28.97 -5.17
CA LEU A 627 -47.76 -28.68 -3.74
C LEU A 627 -48.37 -29.81 -2.91
N ARG A 628 -49.56 -30.30 -3.29
CA ARG A 628 -50.20 -31.46 -2.64
C ARG A 628 -49.35 -32.73 -2.72
N GLN A 629 -48.66 -32.93 -3.84
CA GLN A 629 -47.77 -34.08 -4.03
C GLN A 629 -46.49 -33.96 -3.19
N MET A 630 -45.99 -32.73 -3.00
CA MET A 630 -44.86 -32.43 -2.13
C MET A 630 -45.22 -32.62 -0.66
N GLU A 631 -46.37 -32.11 -0.21
CA GLU A 631 -46.90 -32.30 1.16
C GLU A 631 -47.12 -33.77 1.48
N SER A 632 -47.63 -34.56 0.54
CA SER A 632 -47.77 -36.02 0.70
C SER A 632 -46.41 -36.72 0.86
N ARG A 633 -45.40 -36.30 0.09
CA ARG A 633 -44.02 -36.83 0.18
C ARG A 633 -43.33 -36.44 1.47
N THR A 634 -43.46 -35.21 1.95
CA THR A 634 -42.92 -34.79 3.24
C THR A 634 -43.61 -35.48 4.41
N HIS A 635 -44.93 -35.68 4.35
CA HIS A 635 -45.66 -36.40 5.40
C HIS A 635 -45.24 -37.90 5.45
N SER A 636 -45.02 -38.53 4.28
CA SER A 636 -44.49 -39.89 4.19
C SER A 636 -43.06 -40.01 4.74
N LEU A 637 -42.19 -39.05 4.41
CA LEU A 637 -40.80 -39.00 4.90
C LEU A 637 -40.73 -38.77 6.42
N LEU A 638 -41.54 -37.85 6.94
CA LEU A 638 -41.63 -37.59 8.39
C LEU A 638 -42.16 -38.81 9.15
N TRP A 639 -43.15 -39.52 8.59
CA TRP A 639 -43.65 -40.76 9.19
C TRP A 639 -42.60 -41.89 9.19
N SER A 640 -41.82 -42.01 8.11
CA SER A 640 -40.68 -42.93 8.02
C SER A 640 -39.57 -42.59 9.04
N MET A 641 -39.26 -41.30 9.20
CA MET A 641 -38.27 -40.82 10.17
C MET A 641 -38.75 -41.04 11.61
N SER A 642 -40.03 -40.79 11.90
CA SER A 642 -40.62 -41.05 13.21
C SER A 642 -40.53 -42.53 13.59
N ARG A 643 -40.89 -43.44 12.68
CA ARG A 643 -40.73 -44.90 12.90
C ARG A 643 -39.28 -45.33 13.07
N ARG A 644 -38.31 -44.68 12.41
CA ARG A 644 -36.88 -44.94 12.62
C ARG A 644 -36.43 -44.45 14.00
N LEU A 645 -36.94 -43.30 14.45
CA LEU A 645 -36.63 -42.75 15.77
C LEU A 645 -37.19 -43.64 16.89
N GLU A 646 -38.43 -44.12 16.78
CA GLU A 646 -39.03 -45.07 17.72
C GLU A 646 -38.19 -46.35 17.84
N ARG A 647 -37.79 -46.95 16.71
CA ARG A 647 -36.93 -48.15 16.71
C ARG A 647 -35.54 -47.91 17.31
N MET A 648 -34.95 -46.72 17.12
CA MET A 648 -33.68 -46.37 17.75
C MET A 648 -33.83 -46.14 19.26
N THR A 649 -34.96 -45.61 19.70
CA THR A 649 -35.26 -45.38 21.13
C THR A 649 -35.50 -46.71 21.85
N GLU A 650 -36.23 -47.64 21.24
CA GLU A 650 -36.41 -49.02 21.74
C GLU A 650 -35.11 -49.83 21.79
N ALA A 651 -34.16 -49.56 20.87
CA ALA A 651 -32.85 -50.20 20.87
C ALA A 651 -31.91 -49.63 21.96
N LEU A 652 -32.06 -48.34 22.30
CA LEU A 652 -31.31 -47.69 23.38
C LEU A 652 -31.80 -48.17 24.77
N ASP A 653 -33.11 -48.37 24.96
CA ASP A 653 -33.68 -48.87 26.23
C ASP A 653 -33.32 -50.34 26.52
N ARG A 654 -33.08 -51.17 25.50
CA ARG A 654 -32.69 -52.59 25.70
C ARG A 654 -31.24 -52.79 26.16
N ASN A 655 -30.37 -51.79 26.00
CA ASN A 655 -28.93 -51.91 26.27
C ASN A 655 -28.46 -51.17 27.54
N SER A 656 -29.34 -50.56 28.33
CA SER A 656 -28.96 -49.88 29.58
C SER A 656 -29.31 -50.72 30.82
N ALA A 657 -28.28 -51.24 31.50
CA ALA A 657 -28.37 -51.73 32.88
C ALA A 657 -28.06 -50.59 33.89
N PRO A 658 -28.52 -50.69 35.15
CA PRO A 658 -29.03 -49.54 35.90
C PRO A 658 -27.98 -48.91 36.84
N SER A 659 -27.37 -47.79 36.45
CA SER A 659 -26.63 -46.95 37.42
C SER A 659 -26.62 -45.44 37.15
N HIS A 660 -27.43 -44.94 36.23
CA HIS A 660 -27.59 -43.49 36.02
C HIS A 660 -29.05 -43.04 35.92
N HIS A 661 -29.88 -43.52 36.85
CA HIS A 661 -31.17 -42.88 37.15
C HIS A 661 -30.94 -41.68 38.07
N LYS A 662 -30.62 -40.52 37.50
CA LYS A 662 -30.94 -39.20 38.09
C LYS A 662 -30.73 -37.97 37.19
N THR A 663 -30.34 -38.13 35.93
CA THR A 663 -30.07 -36.98 35.03
C THR A 663 -30.89 -36.96 33.74
N PHE A 664 -32.07 -37.60 33.72
CA PHE A 664 -32.98 -37.59 32.56
C PHE A 664 -34.46 -37.32 32.93
N VAL A 665 -34.68 -36.50 33.95
CA VAL A 665 -36.01 -35.94 34.27
C VAL A 665 -35.88 -34.41 34.35
N SER A 666 -35.64 -33.75 33.22
CA SER A 666 -35.84 -32.29 33.09
C SER A 666 -35.92 -31.83 31.63
N LEU A 667 -36.54 -32.63 30.75
CA LEU A 667 -36.79 -32.23 29.35
C LEU A 667 -38.09 -32.85 28.79
N ARG A 668 -39.09 -33.08 29.65
CA ARG A 668 -40.43 -33.59 29.27
C ARG A 668 -41.54 -32.54 29.30
N HIS A 669 -41.22 -31.27 29.51
CA HIS A 669 -42.19 -30.17 29.38
C HIS A 669 -41.64 -29.14 28.42
N LEU A 670 -41.86 -29.32 27.11
CA LEU A 670 -41.91 -28.27 26.08
C LEU A 670 -42.31 -28.93 24.74
N LEU A 671 -43.49 -29.54 24.70
CA LEU A 671 -44.20 -29.81 23.44
C LEU A 671 -45.70 -29.59 23.69
N PRO A 672 -46.33 -28.58 23.08
CA PRO A 672 -47.77 -28.53 22.98
C PRO A 672 -48.22 -29.50 21.89
N SER A 673 -48.94 -30.52 22.33
CA SER A 673 -49.91 -31.29 21.56
C SER A 673 -51.10 -30.41 21.17
N SER A 674 -51.38 -30.26 19.87
CA SER A 674 -52.73 -30.40 19.27
C SER A 674 -52.74 -29.87 17.84
N VAL A 675 -52.73 -30.79 16.89
CA VAL A 675 -53.28 -30.61 15.54
C VAL A 675 -54.80 -30.67 15.68
N SER A 676 -55.48 -29.56 15.42
CA SER A 676 -56.93 -29.54 15.24
C SER A 676 -57.23 -29.34 13.76
N ALA A 677 -57.96 -30.31 13.20
CA ALA A 677 -58.38 -30.39 11.82
C ALA A 677 -59.30 -29.22 11.42
N VAL A 678 -59.15 -28.70 10.19
CA VAL A 678 -60.23 -27.98 9.48
C VAL A 678 -60.18 -28.33 7.99
N THR A 679 -61.26 -28.98 7.54
CA THR A 679 -61.65 -29.22 6.14
C THR A 679 -62.09 -27.93 5.43
N PRO A 680 -62.01 -27.86 4.08
CA PRO A 680 -62.24 -26.62 3.33
C PRO A 680 -63.74 -26.35 3.09
N SER A 681 -64.17 -25.09 3.23
CA SER A 681 -65.43 -24.61 2.66
C SER A 681 -65.22 -23.37 1.80
N SER A 682 -66.01 -23.33 0.73
CA SER A 682 -65.91 -22.50 -0.46
C SER A 682 -66.76 -21.22 -0.41
N GLN A 683 -66.33 -20.23 -1.20
CA GLN A 683 -67.04 -19.07 -1.80
C GLN A 683 -66.90 -17.66 -1.16
N PRO A 684 -66.67 -16.61 -2.01
CA PRO A 684 -66.70 -15.17 -1.66
C PRO A 684 -68.03 -14.51 -2.15
N PRO A 685 -68.22 -13.17 -2.22
CA PRO A 685 -67.59 -11.99 -1.59
C PRO A 685 -68.63 -11.04 -0.92
N GLY A 686 -68.19 -9.91 -0.33
CA GLY A 686 -69.09 -8.82 0.08
C GLY A 686 -68.39 -7.54 0.53
N SER A 687 -68.65 -6.45 -0.21
CA SER A 687 -68.06 -5.10 -0.19
C SER A 687 -68.46 -4.14 0.95
N ARG A 688 -67.76 -2.99 1.01
CA ARG A 688 -68.03 -1.68 1.70
C ARG A 688 -67.62 -1.60 3.17
N SER A 689 -67.23 -0.49 3.78
CA SER A 689 -66.93 0.91 3.44
C SER A 689 -66.55 1.61 4.77
N MET A 690 -65.70 2.63 4.72
CA MET A 690 -65.51 3.78 5.66
C MET A 690 -66.22 3.80 7.05
N ASN A 691 -65.45 4.10 8.12
CA ASN A 691 -65.47 5.38 8.87
C ASN A 691 -65.08 5.29 10.36
N LEU A 692 -64.23 6.25 10.75
CA LEU A 692 -64.21 7.11 11.94
C LEU A 692 -64.62 6.63 13.36
N HIS A 693 -63.69 6.94 14.28
CA HIS A 693 -63.87 7.58 15.60
C HIS A 693 -64.56 6.86 16.78
N ASN A 694 -63.80 6.89 17.88
CA ASN A 694 -64.15 7.39 19.23
C ASN A 694 -64.32 6.42 20.41
N LYS A 695 -63.65 6.86 21.49
CA LYS A 695 -64.00 6.83 22.92
C LYS A 695 -63.80 5.57 23.78
N ALA A 696 -62.76 5.70 24.61
CA ALA A 696 -62.83 5.97 26.05
C ALA A 696 -63.15 4.85 27.05
N GLN A 697 -62.19 4.71 27.99
CA GLN A 697 -62.31 4.59 29.44
C GLN A 697 -63.32 3.58 30.04
N ARG A 698 -62.80 2.64 30.84
CA ARG A 698 -63.04 2.68 32.30
C ARG A 698 -62.14 1.75 33.12
N THR A 699 -61.59 2.37 34.15
CA THR A 699 -61.03 1.91 35.43
C THR A 699 -61.76 0.74 36.13
N ARG A 700 -61.00 -0.13 36.85
CA ARG A 700 -60.94 -0.18 38.33
C ARG A 700 -60.13 -1.38 38.89
N ARG A 701 -59.35 -1.09 39.95
CA ARG A 701 -59.04 -1.87 41.19
C ARG A 701 -58.64 -3.35 41.02
N GLY A 702 -57.50 -3.86 41.48
CA GLY A 702 -56.60 -3.47 42.57
C GLY A 702 -56.55 -4.60 43.61
N ARG A 703 -55.39 -5.21 43.89
CA ARG A 703 -54.97 -5.66 45.23
C ARG A 703 -53.54 -6.23 45.26
N LYS A 704 -52.92 -5.92 46.40
CA LYS A 704 -51.62 -6.30 46.96
C LYS A 704 -51.27 -7.80 46.89
N GLY A 705 -49.97 -8.08 46.88
CA GLY A 705 -49.38 -9.34 47.34
C GLY A 705 -47.86 -9.30 47.30
N SER A 706 -47.23 -9.23 48.47
CA SER A 706 -45.79 -9.17 48.75
C SER A 706 -45.17 -10.54 49.03
N ARG A 707 -43.83 -10.64 48.88
CA ARG A 707 -42.90 -11.70 49.33
C ARG A 707 -43.02 -13.01 48.54
N SER A 708 -41.93 -13.68 48.14
CA SER A 708 -40.62 -13.91 48.79
C SER A 708 -39.44 -13.78 47.85
#